data_AF-L2GJQ6-F1
#
_entry.id   AF-L2GJQ6-F1
#
_cell.length_a   1.000
_cell.length_b   1.000
_cell.length_c   1.000
_cell.angle_alpha   90.00
_cell.angle_beta   90.00
_cell.angle_gamma   90.00
#
_symmetry.space_group_name_H-M   'P 1'
#
loop_
_entity.id
_entity.type
_entity.pdbx_description
1 polymer ?
#
loop_
_entity_poly.entity_id
_entity_poly.type
_entity_poly.pdbx_seq_one_letter_code
_entity_poly.pdbx_strand_id
1 'polypeptide(L)'
;MSAATVFDSTLFGNIFGIEEARQAFSERSYVANLIKAECALAEAEEAEGIVPSGTATVLREHCDVSKIDWQLLAARTEIVGYPVLPLVEQMSKWVPEETSGYIHWGATTQDIMDLASVLQMKHGLEIVERLLRKVTSTLENMSAAYRDCAVWLAGFRRHVKRLEQIKESCLLVQFGGAAGTLASLGTSDSGIRVRKRLATILELQDPVITWHVARDTVAEIINYLALVGGSLGKIALDLIVMSSNELNEVAEPYVPHRGASSTMPQKRNPISSEVILAQSKILRAQAGLVLDGMVSDFERASGPWHLEWAAIPTAFISIVGSLHQAEFALSGLQVNKDAMLANLKSTRGLIVAEAVMMDLAKYTGRQEAHEIVYKACVEAHENSISLQEALEKSSQVTAHLASTDLSKLCDPTKYLGCCQLMLDELLGQKTVQVNGNGNATNGTHYLVLTFGRLALHLTPPVFIYTDDVDGAGSMNGQETPGGAQSGQVCDRCRRRKIRCYGDGEKCTPCTVGGVACVVSTKLKRNRKRKSYYENEVVDERRSGSAPVRTPDSAAGVVDSALNPTEPSQSRMVGQSQSSVLVSKASDRSTSTWPRRADLVSIARSRQGPEPVIGHMGRLVSNDDQIAMFAGSSTGVHFISQAEQQLQMLRIHTDTFPSSVYSLYLHNIWGNPPKDSEAHLIGAMVAQFPRNAADILEATIDRWTPLYPIVHKHSTLEAFHRLRDDPENCDLSILHQVLGLLALGTLGLPGTCTQAHEHFLCLSEKYYHMSATLTSKLHERPSLPTLQGLEIAQIYLQLSSRYSVASQLGGMATRMAQNLGLHRHSQRFKFDPLETELRRRVWWCQYSLDAFSSAYHGMPRLIRDQDVDADLPSRVDHDQVSRESVAFPLPGERSQVDTALCMFKLAVIVGEALEKLYTTTRRRGGVAKITQLQAELTMWERMLATEKLTDADDDGGDLLPAVNIDTFEVAFLRAAFCNATVHIHRPALAFTTSDPQFSVSLIACGRASAELIRLFAIGIGDETTPRRLDAVTIAHLYPNGMHMLWQAGLTILFARWKGQPITTDEEDEDLVRTCATTLRHLRADDANGYITQCADVLDMLQTKTFSSKEAQPPVLDQLQWNVWDWPMASALELANTLDAMPLDLQFEPGLGL
;
A
#
# COMPACT_ATOMS: atom_id res chain seq x y z
N MET A 1 -13.57 -20.62 -27.06
CA MET A 1 -12.97 -20.97 -25.77
C MET A 1 -11.96 -19.89 -25.43
N SER A 2 -12.05 -19.28 -24.26
CA SER A 2 -11.07 -18.31 -23.75
C SER A 2 -9.86 -19.07 -23.20
N ALA A 3 -8.65 -18.62 -23.54
CA ALA A 3 -7.44 -19.11 -22.90
C ALA A 3 -7.40 -18.69 -21.42
N ALA A 4 -6.87 -19.56 -20.55
CA ALA A 4 -6.75 -19.28 -19.12
C ALA A 4 -5.67 -18.21 -18.83
N THR A 5 -4.65 -18.10 -19.69
CA THR A 5 -3.63 -17.04 -19.61
C THR A 5 -3.56 -16.23 -20.92
N VAL A 6 -2.89 -15.07 -20.85
CA VAL A 6 -2.61 -14.25 -22.05
C VAL A 6 -1.60 -14.93 -22.99
N PHE A 7 -0.77 -15.84 -22.47
CA PHE A 7 0.28 -16.53 -23.23
C PHE A 7 -0.30 -17.69 -24.07
N ASP A 8 -1.30 -18.39 -23.56
CA ASP A 8 -2.00 -19.47 -24.27
C ASP A 8 -3.06 -18.94 -25.25
N SER A 9 -3.30 -17.63 -25.24
CA SER A 9 -4.26 -16.99 -26.13
C SER A 9 -3.79 -17.02 -27.59
N THR A 10 -4.62 -17.58 -28.47
CA THR A 10 -4.44 -17.49 -29.93
C THR A 10 -4.45 -16.05 -30.45
N LEU A 11 -5.03 -15.10 -29.69
CA LEU A 11 -5.09 -13.69 -30.03
C LEU A 11 -3.91 -12.88 -29.45
N PHE A 12 -3.52 -13.16 -28.21
CA PHE A 12 -2.56 -12.32 -27.46
C PHE A 12 -1.19 -12.96 -27.22
N GLY A 13 -1.03 -14.28 -27.38
CA GLY A 13 0.20 -15.00 -27.05
C GLY A 13 1.42 -14.59 -27.88
N ASN A 14 1.21 -14.11 -29.12
CA ASN A 14 2.27 -13.56 -29.98
C ASN A 14 2.49 -12.04 -29.79
N ILE A 15 1.74 -11.39 -28.90
CA ILE A 15 1.98 -10.01 -28.47
C ILE A 15 2.85 -10.03 -27.20
N PHE A 16 2.48 -10.89 -26.24
CA PHE A 16 3.13 -11.09 -24.94
C PHE A 16 4.26 -12.16 -24.94
N GLY A 17 4.67 -12.60 -26.12
CA GLY A 17 5.64 -13.68 -26.30
C GLY A 17 5.89 -13.93 -27.78
N ILE A 18 6.70 -14.95 -28.08
CA ILE A 18 6.90 -15.47 -29.44
C ILE A 18 6.64 -16.98 -29.43
N GLU A 19 6.26 -17.54 -30.57
CA GLU A 19 5.98 -18.97 -30.74
C GLU A 19 7.12 -19.86 -30.20
N GLU A 20 8.38 -19.52 -30.50
CA GLU A 20 9.58 -20.23 -30.03
C GLU A 20 9.62 -20.39 -28.50
N ALA A 21 9.38 -19.32 -27.74
CA ALA A 21 9.36 -19.38 -26.28
C ALA A 21 8.11 -20.09 -25.74
N ARG A 22 6.95 -19.93 -26.37
CA ARG A 22 5.73 -20.64 -25.96
C ARG A 22 5.85 -22.15 -26.21
N GLN A 23 6.53 -22.57 -27.28
CA GLN A 23 6.87 -23.97 -27.53
C GLN A 23 7.89 -24.49 -26.50
N ALA A 24 8.96 -23.74 -26.22
CA ALA A 24 9.97 -24.11 -25.22
C ALA A 24 9.37 -24.38 -23.83
N PHE A 25 8.37 -23.59 -23.42
CA PHE A 25 7.67 -23.73 -22.13
C PHE A 25 6.28 -24.40 -22.22
N SER A 26 5.99 -25.09 -23.32
CA SER A 26 4.75 -25.86 -23.48
C SER A 26 4.74 -27.14 -22.64
N GLU A 27 3.54 -27.67 -22.33
CA GLU A 27 3.36 -28.98 -21.68
C GLU A 27 4.08 -30.11 -22.44
N ARG A 28 4.02 -30.07 -23.78
CA ARG A 28 4.74 -31.03 -24.63
C ARG A 28 6.25 -30.96 -24.44
N SER A 29 6.82 -29.76 -24.35
CA SER A 29 8.24 -29.56 -24.06
C SER A 29 8.60 -30.00 -22.64
N TYR A 30 7.75 -29.72 -21.65
CA TYR A 30 8.00 -30.15 -20.27
C TYR A 30 8.06 -31.68 -20.16
N VAL A 31 7.07 -32.41 -20.70
CA VAL A 31 7.05 -33.87 -20.69
C VAL A 31 8.19 -34.47 -21.52
N ALA A 32 8.56 -33.85 -22.65
CA ALA A 32 9.75 -34.27 -23.40
C ALA A 32 11.04 -34.14 -22.57
N ASN A 33 11.15 -33.09 -21.74
CA ASN A 33 12.29 -32.93 -20.83
C ASN A 33 12.24 -33.88 -19.63
N LEU A 34 11.06 -34.29 -19.13
CA LEU A 34 10.95 -35.38 -18.15
C LEU A 34 11.49 -36.70 -18.73
N ILE A 35 11.07 -37.07 -19.95
CA ILE A 35 11.57 -38.27 -20.64
C ILE A 35 13.09 -38.18 -20.88
N LYS A 36 13.59 -36.99 -21.26
CA LYS A 36 15.03 -36.75 -21.45
C LYS A 36 15.82 -36.90 -20.15
N ALA A 37 15.28 -36.45 -19.02
CA ALA A 37 15.89 -36.61 -17.71
C ALA A 37 15.98 -38.09 -17.29
N GLU A 38 14.92 -38.88 -17.47
CA GLU A 38 14.91 -40.33 -17.25
C GLU A 38 15.94 -41.07 -18.13
N CYS A 39 15.98 -40.76 -19.43
CA CYS A 39 16.94 -41.38 -20.35
C CYS A 39 18.39 -41.02 -20.01
N ALA A 40 18.65 -39.77 -19.59
CA ALA A 40 19.97 -39.32 -19.18
C ALA A 40 20.40 -39.91 -17.82
N LEU A 41 19.46 -40.14 -16.91
CA LEU A 41 19.71 -40.84 -15.65
C LEU A 41 20.15 -42.28 -15.93
N ALA A 42 19.40 -43.02 -16.75
CA ALA A 42 19.79 -44.38 -17.14
C ALA A 42 21.16 -44.42 -17.86
N GLU A 43 21.49 -43.42 -18.68
CA GLU A 43 22.82 -43.28 -19.29
C GLU A 43 23.91 -43.02 -18.24
N ALA A 44 23.62 -42.22 -17.22
CA ALA A 44 24.55 -41.96 -16.12
C ALA A 44 24.78 -43.20 -15.23
N GLU A 45 23.72 -43.96 -14.97
CA GLU A 45 23.75 -45.17 -14.18
C GLU A 45 24.40 -46.34 -14.93
N GLU A 46 24.17 -46.47 -16.23
CA GLU A 46 24.83 -47.48 -17.08
C GLU A 46 26.36 -47.21 -17.13
N ALA A 47 26.76 -45.95 -17.31
CA ALA A 47 28.17 -45.56 -17.35
C ALA A 47 28.93 -45.80 -16.04
N GLU A 48 28.24 -45.82 -14.89
CA GLU A 48 28.80 -46.10 -13.57
C GLU A 48 28.52 -47.54 -13.09
N GLY A 49 27.92 -48.39 -13.93
CA GLY A 49 27.70 -49.82 -13.68
C GLY A 49 26.56 -50.15 -12.72
N ILE A 50 25.60 -49.24 -12.54
CA ILE A 50 24.46 -49.38 -11.62
C ILE A 50 23.30 -50.14 -12.26
N VAL A 51 23.01 -49.88 -13.54
CA VAL A 51 22.02 -50.61 -14.35
C VAL A 51 22.70 -51.42 -15.47
N PRO A 52 22.07 -52.47 -16.02
CA PRO A 52 22.68 -53.31 -17.06
C PRO A 52 23.04 -52.53 -18.33
N SER A 53 24.12 -52.93 -19.01
CA SER A 53 24.49 -52.30 -20.27
C SER A 53 23.45 -52.57 -21.38
N GLY A 54 23.19 -51.56 -22.20
CA GLY A 54 22.10 -51.51 -23.18
C GLY A 54 20.86 -50.76 -22.69
N THR A 55 20.68 -50.57 -21.37
CA THR A 55 19.50 -49.92 -20.78
C THR A 55 19.27 -48.53 -21.37
N ALA A 56 20.29 -47.67 -21.39
CA ALA A 56 20.18 -46.30 -21.89
C ALA A 56 19.97 -46.24 -23.42
N THR A 57 20.40 -47.27 -24.15
CA THR A 57 20.14 -47.38 -25.59
C THR A 57 18.67 -47.72 -25.83
N VAL A 58 18.14 -48.72 -25.13
CA VAL A 58 16.73 -49.13 -25.21
C VAL A 58 15.79 -47.97 -24.86
N LEU A 59 16.03 -47.24 -23.76
CA LEU A 59 15.18 -46.09 -23.41
C LEU A 59 15.20 -45.01 -24.50
N ARG A 60 16.38 -44.68 -25.04
CA ARG A 60 16.53 -43.64 -26.08
C ARG A 60 15.84 -44.00 -27.40
N GLU A 61 15.79 -45.28 -27.75
CA GLU A 61 15.10 -45.76 -28.97
C GLU A 61 13.58 -45.89 -28.78
N HIS A 62 13.12 -46.18 -27.57
CA HIS A 62 11.72 -46.55 -27.31
C HIS A 62 10.90 -45.46 -26.62
N CYS A 63 11.49 -44.57 -25.84
CA CYS A 63 10.78 -43.55 -25.09
C CYS A 63 10.78 -42.20 -25.82
N ASP A 64 9.61 -41.79 -26.33
CA ASP A 64 9.43 -40.51 -27.02
C ASP A 64 8.08 -39.87 -26.68
N VAL A 65 8.03 -38.54 -26.63
CA VAL A 65 6.86 -37.74 -26.24
C VAL A 65 5.68 -37.88 -27.21
N SER A 66 5.88 -38.38 -28.45
CA SER A 66 4.79 -38.72 -29.36
C SER A 66 3.97 -39.94 -28.94
N LYS A 67 4.51 -40.80 -28.05
CA LYS A 67 3.83 -42.01 -27.54
C LYS A 67 2.99 -41.75 -26.29
N ILE A 68 3.05 -40.55 -25.70
CA ILE A 68 2.29 -40.18 -24.50
C ILE A 68 0.78 -40.20 -24.78
N ASP A 69 0.05 -40.96 -23.98
CA ASP A 69 -1.38 -40.76 -23.76
C ASP A 69 -1.56 -39.60 -22.79
N TRP A 70 -1.93 -38.45 -23.35
CA TRP A 70 -2.13 -37.19 -22.63
C TRP A 70 -3.35 -37.23 -21.70
N GLN A 71 -4.39 -37.98 -22.06
CA GLN A 71 -5.60 -38.10 -21.22
C GLN A 71 -5.31 -38.96 -19.99
N LEU A 72 -4.62 -40.09 -20.19
CA LEU A 72 -4.15 -40.94 -19.10
C LEU A 72 -3.14 -40.20 -18.21
N LEU A 73 -2.18 -39.48 -18.80
CA LEU A 73 -1.18 -38.71 -18.04
C LEU A 73 -1.85 -37.65 -17.16
N ALA A 74 -2.77 -36.86 -17.72
CA ALA A 74 -3.49 -35.83 -16.97
C ALA A 74 -4.34 -36.41 -15.83
N ALA A 75 -5.21 -37.39 -16.14
CA ALA A 75 -6.11 -37.99 -15.16
C ALA A 75 -5.36 -38.70 -14.01
N ARG A 76 -4.18 -39.26 -14.28
CA ARG A 76 -3.33 -39.86 -13.24
C ARG A 76 -2.53 -38.81 -12.47
N THR A 77 -2.09 -37.74 -13.13
CA THR A 77 -1.40 -36.61 -12.47
C THR A 77 -2.31 -35.94 -11.44
N GLU A 78 -3.60 -35.77 -11.74
CA GLU A 78 -4.61 -35.26 -10.80
C GLU A 78 -4.72 -36.12 -9.53
N ILE A 79 -4.66 -37.46 -9.67
CA ILE A 79 -4.76 -38.40 -8.54
C ILE A 79 -3.46 -38.46 -7.73
N VAL A 80 -2.30 -38.41 -8.39
CA VAL A 80 -0.97 -38.56 -7.75
C VAL A 80 -0.43 -37.23 -7.21
N GLY A 81 -0.93 -36.10 -7.74
CA GLY A 81 -0.38 -34.75 -7.53
C GLY A 81 0.81 -34.41 -8.44
N TYR A 82 1.41 -35.39 -9.12
CA TYR A 82 2.63 -35.21 -9.90
C TYR A 82 2.68 -36.11 -11.17
N PRO A 83 3.30 -35.65 -12.27
CA PRO A 83 3.28 -36.36 -13.55
C PRO A 83 4.29 -37.52 -13.67
N VAL A 84 5.27 -37.65 -12.76
CA VAL A 84 6.39 -38.59 -12.95
C VAL A 84 5.97 -40.05 -12.82
N LEU A 85 5.20 -40.43 -11.79
CA LEU A 85 4.72 -41.81 -11.67
C LEU A 85 3.89 -42.26 -12.90
N PRO A 86 2.87 -41.52 -13.37
CA PRO A 86 2.13 -41.92 -14.57
C PRO A 86 2.92 -41.79 -15.88
N LEU A 87 3.98 -40.98 -15.92
CA LEU A 87 4.93 -40.99 -17.02
C LEU A 87 5.72 -42.31 -17.04
N VAL A 88 6.28 -42.73 -15.90
CA VAL A 88 7.01 -43.99 -15.76
C VAL A 88 6.11 -45.20 -16.05
N GLU A 89 4.86 -45.22 -15.55
CA GLU A 89 3.85 -46.26 -15.89
C GLU A 89 3.60 -46.39 -17.41
N GLN A 90 3.78 -45.32 -18.19
CA GLN A 90 3.69 -45.36 -19.65
C GLN A 90 5.02 -45.78 -20.29
N MET A 91 6.14 -45.23 -19.84
CA MET A 91 7.48 -45.57 -20.36
C MET A 91 7.80 -47.06 -20.20
N SER A 92 7.47 -47.66 -19.05
CA SER A 92 7.64 -49.10 -18.79
C SER A 92 6.87 -50.00 -19.77
N LYS A 93 5.82 -49.50 -20.44
CA LYS A 93 5.04 -50.24 -21.45
C LYS A 93 5.60 -50.12 -22.86
N TRP A 94 6.55 -49.21 -23.09
CA TRP A 94 7.16 -48.99 -24.41
C TRP A 94 8.46 -49.77 -24.61
N VAL A 95 9.01 -50.32 -23.53
CA VAL A 95 10.30 -51.03 -23.49
C VAL A 95 10.12 -52.52 -23.17
N PRO A 96 11.12 -53.39 -23.43
CA PRO A 96 11.09 -54.78 -22.99
C PRO A 96 10.95 -54.92 -21.48
N GLU A 97 10.32 -56.02 -21.03
CA GLU A 97 10.09 -56.32 -19.61
C GLU A 97 11.40 -56.35 -18.80
N GLU A 98 12.48 -56.87 -19.41
CA GLU A 98 13.84 -56.92 -18.85
C GLU A 98 14.45 -55.53 -18.58
N THR A 99 14.00 -54.49 -19.29
CA THR A 99 14.48 -53.11 -19.13
C THR A 99 13.54 -52.26 -18.26
N SER A 100 12.24 -52.60 -18.23
CA SER A 100 11.20 -51.75 -17.64
C SER A 100 11.39 -51.48 -16.14
N GLY A 101 12.04 -52.40 -15.41
CA GLY A 101 12.35 -52.28 -13.98
C GLY A 101 13.53 -51.37 -13.63
N TYR A 102 14.25 -50.83 -14.62
CA TYR A 102 15.38 -49.90 -14.42
C TYR A 102 15.05 -48.43 -14.74
N ILE A 103 13.80 -48.14 -15.14
CA ILE A 103 13.33 -46.75 -15.32
C ILE A 103 13.13 -46.12 -13.94
N HIS A 104 13.48 -44.84 -13.78
CA HIS A 104 13.40 -44.11 -12.50
C HIS A 104 14.21 -44.74 -11.36
N TRP A 105 15.25 -45.52 -11.67
CA TRP A 105 16.05 -46.19 -10.65
C TRP A 105 16.75 -45.16 -9.75
N GLY A 106 16.72 -45.38 -8.43
CA GLY A 106 17.33 -44.51 -7.42
C GLY A 106 16.70 -43.12 -7.21
N ALA A 107 15.98 -42.58 -8.20
CA ALA A 107 15.44 -41.22 -8.25
C ALA A 107 14.20 -40.99 -7.37
N THR A 108 13.73 -39.75 -7.35
CA THR A 108 12.40 -39.37 -6.87
C THR A 108 11.73 -38.40 -7.85
N THR A 109 10.40 -38.29 -7.78
CA THR A 109 9.57 -37.35 -8.56
C THR A 109 10.21 -35.98 -8.76
N GLN A 110 10.72 -35.39 -7.68
CA GLN A 110 11.29 -34.05 -7.72
C GLN A 110 12.61 -33.97 -8.50
N ASP A 111 13.44 -35.02 -8.52
CA ASP A 111 14.67 -35.03 -9.32
C ASP A 111 14.35 -34.83 -10.80
N ILE A 112 13.41 -35.62 -11.32
CA ILE A 112 13.02 -35.59 -12.74
C ILE A 112 12.28 -34.29 -13.09
N MET A 113 11.42 -33.79 -12.19
CA MET A 113 10.69 -32.53 -12.40
C MET A 113 11.60 -31.29 -12.36
N ASP A 114 12.54 -31.22 -11.42
CA ASP A 114 13.48 -30.11 -11.32
C ASP A 114 14.49 -30.16 -12.48
N LEU A 115 14.96 -31.34 -12.90
CA LEU A 115 15.77 -31.49 -14.12
C LEU A 115 15.03 -31.00 -15.37
N ALA A 116 13.75 -31.36 -15.54
CA ALA A 116 12.97 -30.89 -16.68
C ALA A 116 12.80 -29.36 -16.67
N SER A 117 12.54 -28.78 -15.50
CA SER A 117 12.50 -27.32 -15.32
C SER A 117 13.84 -26.66 -15.62
N VAL A 118 14.96 -27.18 -15.14
CA VAL A 118 16.31 -26.63 -15.43
C VAL A 118 16.66 -26.76 -16.91
N LEU A 119 16.29 -27.84 -17.58
CA LEU A 119 16.47 -27.99 -19.03
C LEU A 119 15.65 -26.96 -19.82
N GLN A 120 14.40 -26.70 -19.43
CA GLN A 120 13.60 -25.61 -20.00
C GLN A 120 14.22 -24.23 -19.71
N MET A 121 14.69 -23.98 -18.49
CA MET A 121 15.35 -22.72 -18.14
C MET A 121 16.66 -22.51 -18.90
N LYS A 122 17.49 -23.55 -19.07
CA LYS A 122 18.71 -23.50 -19.91
C LYS A 122 18.37 -23.06 -21.33
N HIS A 123 17.39 -23.72 -21.95
CA HIS A 123 16.95 -23.36 -23.30
C HIS A 123 16.32 -21.96 -23.38
N GLY A 124 15.51 -21.59 -22.39
CA GLY A 124 14.96 -20.23 -22.27
C GLY A 124 16.05 -19.17 -22.13
N LEU A 125 17.13 -19.44 -21.39
CA LEU A 125 18.27 -18.54 -21.25
C LEU A 125 19.09 -18.40 -22.54
N GLU A 126 19.13 -19.42 -23.40
CA GLU A 126 19.73 -19.31 -24.75
C GLU A 126 18.93 -18.35 -25.64
N ILE A 127 17.59 -18.44 -25.62
CA ILE A 127 16.69 -17.53 -26.34
C ILE A 127 16.84 -16.10 -25.81
N VAL A 128 16.86 -15.94 -24.48
CA VAL A 128 17.09 -14.64 -23.81
C VAL A 128 18.45 -14.08 -24.17
N GLU A 129 19.52 -14.88 -24.14
CA GLU A 129 20.89 -14.45 -24.49
C GLU A 129 20.94 -13.90 -25.92
N ARG A 130 20.40 -14.65 -26.89
CA ARG A 130 20.37 -14.27 -28.30
C ARG A 130 19.67 -12.92 -28.51
N LEU A 131 18.50 -12.73 -27.89
CA LEU A 131 17.74 -11.49 -28.03
C LEU A 131 18.35 -10.33 -27.22
N LEU A 132 18.90 -10.60 -26.03
CA LEU A 132 19.57 -9.60 -25.20
C LEU A 132 20.82 -9.06 -25.89
N ARG A 133 21.65 -9.93 -26.48
CA ARG A 133 22.82 -9.52 -27.28
C ARG A 133 22.39 -8.73 -28.52
N LYS A 134 21.29 -9.09 -29.18
CA LYS A 134 20.74 -8.33 -30.31
C LYS A 134 20.29 -6.91 -29.92
N VAL A 135 19.46 -6.77 -28.89
CA VAL A 135 19.05 -5.46 -28.35
C VAL A 135 20.27 -4.65 -27.88
N THR A 136 21.27 -5.29 -27.30
CA THR A 136 22.54 -4.63 -26.91
C THR A 136 23.25 -4.06 -28.14
N SER A 137 23.40 -4.84 -29.22
CA SER A 137 24.00 -4.35 -30.48
C SER A 137 23.18 -3.21 -31.12
N THR A 138 21.85 -3.28 -31.08
CA THR A 138 20.98 -2.20 -31.54
C THR A 138 21.23 -0.92 -30.72
N LEU A 139 21.35 -1.03 -29.39
CA LEU A 139 21.69 0.09 -28.51
C LEU A 139 23.13 0.61 -28.72
N GLU A 140 24.09 -0.22 -29.13
CA GLU A 140 25.45 0.20 -29.53
C GLU A 140 25.41 1.06 -30.79
N ASN A 141 24.70 0.60 -31.83
CA ASN A 141 24.51 1.34 -33.07
C ASN A 141 23.77 2.67 -32.84
N MET A 142 22.71 2.67 -32.01
CA MET A 142 22.01 3.90 -31.64
C MET A 142 22.88 4.85 -30.79
N SER A 143 23.71 4.32 -29.90
CA SER A 143 24.66 5.13 -29.12
C SER A 143 25.73 5.76 -30.01
N ALA A 144 26.23 5.04 -31.02
CA ALA A 144 27.15 5.62 -32.01
C ALA A 144 26.48 6.72 -32.87
N ALA A 145 25.22 6.51 -33.30
CA ALA A 145 24.50 7.40 -34.19
C ALA A 145 23.88 8.65 -33.52
N TYR A 146 23.33 8.49 -32.31
CA TYR A 146 22.54 9.51 -31.61
C TYR A 146 23.11 9.91 -30.24
N ARG A 147 24.11 9.19 -29.72
CA ARG A 147 24.88 9.49 -28.49
C ARG A 147 24.12 9.32 -27.17
N ASP A 148 22.81 9.59 -27.15
CA ASP A 148 21.99 9.61 -25.93
C ASP A 148 21.58 8.22 -25.39
N CYS A 149 21.67 7.16 -26.20
CA CYS A 149 21.31 5.80 -25.77
C CYS A 149 22.33 5.13 -24.82
N ALA A 150 23.45 5.80 -24.50
CA ALA A 150 24.57 5.28 -23.73
C ALA A 150 24.16 4.72 -22.34
N VAL A 151 23.20 5.35 -21.66
CA VAL A 151 22.73 4.90 -20.33
C VAL A 151 21.99 3.56 -20.43
N TRP A 152 21.16 3.38 -21.47
CA TRP A 152 20.47 2.12 -21.74
C TRP A 152 21.50 1.02 -22.07
N LEU A 153 22.43 1.31 -23.00
CA LEU A 153 23.50 0.39 -23.39
C LEU A 153 24.33 -0.11 -22.20
N ALA A 154 24.79 0.81 -21.35
CA ALA A 154 25.57 0.47 -20.16
C ALA A 154 24.79 -0.44 -19.19
N GLY A 155 23.46 -0.31 -19.13
CA GLY A 155 22.58 -1.24 -18.41
C GLY A 155 22.58 -2.64 -19.01
N PHE A 156 22.40 -2.74 -20.32
CA PHE A 156 22.30 -4.02 -21.04
C PHE A 156 23.62 -4.80 -21.04
N ARG A 157 24.76 -4.15 -21.22
CA ARG A 157 26.08 -4.81 -21.08
C ARG A 157 26.31 -5.41 -19.69
N ARG A 158 25.79 -4.78 -18.62
CA ARG A 158 25.81 -5.39 -17.27
C ARG A 158 24.89 -6.60 -17.16
N HIS A 159 23.76 -6.62 -17.88
CA HIS A 159 22.86 -7.78 -17.91
C HIS A 159 23.42 -8.95 -18.71
N VAL A 160 24.16 -8.70 -19.79
CA VAL A 160 24.90 -9.75 -20.52
C VAL A 160 25.93 -10.40 -19.59
N LYS A 161 26.74 -9.60 -18.87
CA LYS A 161 27.70 -10.13 -17.89
C LYS A 161 27.05 -10.94 -16.75
N ARG A 162 25.88 -10.52 -16.27
CA ARG A 162 25.12 -11.28 -15.27
C ARG A 162 24.60 -12.61 -15.81
N LEU A 163 24.18 -12.66 -17.07
CA LEU A 163 23.71 -13.90 -17.70
C LEU A 163 24.82 -14.94 -17.79
N GLU A 164 26.02 -14.52 -18.12
CA GLU A 164 27.22 -15.36 -18.15
C GLU A 164 27.47 -15.98 -16.76
N GLN A 165 27.35 -15.18 -15.69
CA GLN A 165 27.48 -15.65 -14.29
C GLN A 165 26.35 -16.63 -13.89
N ILE A 166 25.09 -16.33 -14.24
CA ILE A 166 23.93 -17.15 -13.88
C ILE A 166 23.93 -18.51 -14.59
N LYS A 167 24.39 -18.56 -15.85
CA LYS A 167 24.57 -19.82 -16.58
C LYS A 167 25.66 -20.70 -15.94
N GLU A 168 26.64 -20.10 -15.27
CA GLU A 168 27.69 -20.80 -14.52
C GLU A 168 27.22 -21.22 -13.11
N SER A 169 26.45 -20.41 -12.38
CA SER A 169 26.06 -20.67 -10.98
C SER A 169 24.74 -21.41 -10.78
N CYS A 170 23.74 -21.21 -11.65
CA CYS A 170 22.35 -21.62 -11.37
C CYS A 170 21.87 -22.86 -12.13
N LEU A 171 22.53 -23.26 -13.22
CA LEU A 171 22.12 -24.41 -14.05
C LEU A 171 22.64 -25.74 -13.49
N LEU A 172 22.09 -26.12 -12.33
CA LEU A 172 22.49 -27.31 -11.57
C LEU A 172 21.74 -28.57 -12.03
N VAL A 173 22.40 -29.73 -12.00
CA VAL A 173 21.71 -31.04 -12.03
C VAL A 173 20.99 -31.27 -10.70
N GLN A 174 19.79 -31.86 -10.71
CA GLN A 174 19.10 -32.31 -9.50
C GLN A 174 19.02 -33.84 -9.49
N PHE A 175 19.76 -34.46 -8.57
CA PHE A 175 19.65 -35.89 -8.28
C PHE A 175 20.02 -36.10 -6.81
N GLY A 176 19.00 -36.36 -5.99
CA GLY A 176 19.13 -36.55 -4.55
C GLY A 176 18.40 -37.79 -4.02
N GLY A 177 17.52 -38.41 -4.82
CA GLY A 177 16.65 -39.49 -4.35
C GLY A 177 15.63 -38.99 -3.31
N ALA A 178 14.92 -39.93 -2.67
CA ALA A 178 13.71 -39.66 -1.90
C ALA A 178 13.78 -38.50 -0.87
N ALA A 179 14.92 -38.31 -0.20
CA ALA A 179 15.15 -37.28 0.82
C ALA A 179 16.54 -36.62 0.67
N GLY A 180 17.07 -36.52 -0.55
CA GLY A 180 18.37 -35.87 -0.78
C GLY A 180 19.62 -36.68 -0.41
N THR A 181 19.47 -37.92 0.03
CA THR A 181 20.55 -38.77 0.57
C THR A 181 21.17 -39.75 -0.43
N LEU A 182 20.54 -39.97 -1.59
CA LEU A 182 20.92 -41.00 -2.58
C LEU A 182 21.07 -42.44 -2.02
N ALA A 183 20.47 -42.73 -0.85
CA ALA A 183 20.65 -43.99 -0.13
C ALA A 183 20.21 -45.26 -0.89
N SER A 184 19.32 -45.10 -1.88
CA SER A 184 18.90 -46.12 -2.84
C SER A 184 20.05 -46.69 -3.69
N LEU A 185 21.14 -45.93 -3.87
CA LEU A 185 22.36 -46.34 -4.57
C LEU A 185 23.46 -46.87 -3.61
N GLY A 186 23.08 -47.17 -2.37
CA GLY A 186 23.93 -47.75 -1.35
C GLY A 186 24.82 -46.74 -0.60
N THR A 187 25.77 -47.26 0.17
CA THR A 187 26.64 -46.49 1.09
C THR A 187 28.00 -46.10 0.49
N SER A 188 28.16 -46.27 -0.82
CA SER A 188 29.38 -45.91 -1.57
C SER A 188 29.27 -44.52 -2.20
N ASP A 189 30.34 -44.02 -2.79
CA ASP A 189 30.36 -42.78 -3.58
C ASP A 189 29.59 -42.88 -4.92
N SER A 190 29.02 -44.05 -5.24
CA SER A 190 28.40 -44.33 -6.55
C SER A 190 27.26 -43.37 -6.90
N GLY A 191 26.40 -42.98 -5.94
CA GLY A 191 25.36 -41.98 -6.19
C GLY A 191 25.93 -40.60 -6.57
N ILE A 192 27.06 -40.21 -5.97
CA ILE A 192 27.76 -38.95 -6.31
C ILE A 192 28.37 -39.06 -7.71
N ARG A 193 28.96 -40.21 -8.08
CA ARG A 193 29.47 -40.43 -9.44
C ARG A 193 28.35 -40.38 -10.48
N VAL A 194 27.20 -41.00 -10.22
CA VAL A 194 26.01 -40.92 -11.08
C VAL A 194 25.53 -39.47 -11.23
N ARG A 195 25.38 -38.70 -10.14
CA ARG A 195 25.01 -37.27 -10.21
C ARG A 195 25.98 -36.47 -11.09
N LYS A 196 27.28 -36.66 -10.90
CA LYS A 196 28.33 -35.99 -11.67
C LYS A 196 28.35 -36.40 -13.14
N ARG A 197 28.07 -37.68 -13.43
CA ARG A 197 27.91 -38.21 -14.78
C ARG A 197 26.68 -37.61 -15.46
N LEU A 198 25.55 -37.53 -14.76
CA LEU A 198 24.30 -36.92 -15.22
C LEU A 198 24.47 -35.42 -15.52
N ALA A 199 25.19 -34.68 -14.66
CA ALA A 199 25.58 -33.30 -14.92
C ALA A 199 26.37 -33.17 -16.24
N THR A 200 27.31 -34.08 -16.48
CA THR A 200 28.10 -34.11 -17.73
C THR A 200 27.23 -34.39 -18.96
N ILE A 201 26.32 -35.37 -18.88
CA ILE A 201 25.42 -35.79 -19.99
C ILE A 201 24.41 -34.69 -20.35
N LEU A 202 23.85 -34.01 -19.34
CA LEU A 202 22.88 -32.93 -19.53
C LEU A 202 23.52 -31.56 -19.78
N GLU A 203 24.86 -31.47 -19.72
CA GLU A 203 25.64 -30.23 -19.76
C GLU A 203 25.11 -29.19 -18.74
N LEU A 204 25.03 -29.65 -17.48
CA LEU A 204 24.67 -28.90 -16.28
C LEU A 204 25.81 -28.98 -15.26
N GLN A 205 25.74 -28.17 -14.20
CA GLN A 205 26.72 -28.20 -13.11
C GLN A 205 26.38 -29.30 -12.09
N ASP A 206 27.41 -29.97 -11.57
CA ASP A 206 27.30 -30.90 -10.43
C ASP A 206 27.28 -30.09 -9.12
N PRO A 207 26.14 -29.99 -8.40
CA PRO A 207 26.09 -29.29 -7.13
C PRO A 207 26.83 -30.10 -6.06
N VAL A 208 27.28 -29.47 -4.99
CA VAL A 208 27.95 -30.23 -3.90
C VAL A 208 26.94 -31.14 -3.17
N ILE A 209 25.72 -30.66 -2.96
CA ILE A 209 24.62 -31.31 -2.20
C ILE A 209 23.30 -31.22 -2.99
N THR A 210 22.26 -31.96 -2.58
CA THR A 210 20.90 -31.78 -3.14
C THR A 210 20.38 -30.36 -2.92
N TRP A 211 19.48 -29.88 -3.78
CA TRP A 211 18.84 -28.57 -3.68
C TRP A 211 17.31 -28.63 -3.80
N HIS A 212 16.71 -29.77 -3.44
CA HIS A 212 15.24 -29.97 -3.37
C HIS A 212 14.48 -28.85 -2.64
N VAL A 213 15.08 -28.22 -1.63
CA VAL A 213 14.50 -27.07 -0.90
C VAL A 213 15.38 -25.81 -0.92
N ALA A 214 16.57 -25.88 -1.53
CA ALA A 214 17.45 -24.73 -1.73
C ALA A 214 17.13 -24.10 -3.10
N ARG A 215 16.07 -23.30 -3.14
CA ARG A 215 15.49 -22.76 -4.39
C ARG A 215 16.12 -21.42 -4.83
N ASP A 216 17.27 -21.07 -4.27
CA ASP A 216 17.98 -19.81 -4.53
C ASP A 216 18.43 -19.65 -5.99
N THR A 217 18.79 -20.73 -6.66
CA THR A 217 19.17 -20.72 -8.09
C THR A 217 17.98 -20.40 -9.00
N VAL A 218 16.81 -20.99 -8.74
CA VAL A 218 15.55 -20.69 -9.44
C VAL A 218 15.17 -19.23 -9.20
N ALA A 219 15.24 -18.79 -7.93
CA ALA A 219 14.94 -17.42 -7.57
C ALA A 219 15.91 -16.41 -8.21
N GLU A 220 17.21 -16.70 -8.29
CA GLU A 220 18.22 -15.86 -8.94
C GLU A 220 17.96 -15.71 -10.45
N ILE A 221 17.68 -16.81 -11.16
CA ILE A 221 17.31 -16.78 -12.59
C ILE A 221 16.10 -15.86 -12.81
N ILE A 222 15.00 -16.07 -12.10
CA ILE A 222 13.75 -15.32 -12.33
C ILE A 222 13.87 -13.85 -11.86
N ASN A 223 14.60 -13.57 -10.77
CA ASN A 223 14.91 -12.19 -10.37
C ASN A 223 15.79 -11.49 -11.39
N TYR A 224 16.74 -12.18 -12.03
CA TYR A 224 17.51 -11.64 -13.14
C TYR A 224 16.62 -11.29 -14.35
N LEU A 225 15.68 -12.15 -14.75
CA LEU A 225 14.73 -11.83 -15.82
C LEU A 225 13.92 -10.57 -15.48
N ALA A 226 13.53 -10.39 -14.22
CA ALA A 226 12.87 -9.17 -13.75
C ALA A 226 13.77 -7.93 -13.73
N LEU A 227 15.08 -8.06 -13.46
CA LEU A 227 16.05 -6.95 -13.58
C LEU A 227 16.21 -6.48 -15.04
N VAL A 228 16.23 -7.41 -16.00
CA VAL A 228 16.21 -7.08 -17.44
C VAL A 228 14.86 -6.45 -17.81
N GLY A 229 13.74 -7.04 -17.36
CA GLY A 229 12.39 -6.54 -17.55
C GLY A 229 12.18 -5.11 -17.04
N GLY A 230 12.71 -4.77 -15.86
CA GLY A 230 12.67 -3.39 -15.33
C GLY A 230 13.49 -2.40 -16.15
N SER A 231 14.58 -2.86 -16.77
CA SER A 231 15.41 -2.03 -17.66
C SER A 231 14.73 -1.78 -19.01
N LEU A 232 14.05 -2.81 -19.54
CA LEU A 232 13.16 -2.70 -20.70
C LEU A 232 11.96 -1.79 -20.41
N GLY A 233 11.34 -1.91 -19.24
CA GLY A 233 10.24 -1.04 -18.80
C GLY A 233 10.65 0.43 -18.68
N LYS A 234 11.90 0.73 -18.30
CA LYS A 234 12.48 2.09 -18.33
C LYS A 234 12.55 2.63 -19.76
N ILE A 235 13.12 1.86 -20.69
CA ILE A 235 13.19 2.24 -22.12
C ILE A 235 11.78 2.48 -22.67
N ALA A 236 10.85 1.55 -22.43
CA ALA A 236 9.48 1.65 -22.88
C ALA A 236 8.76 2.91 -22.34
N LEU A 237 8.94 3.24 -21.06
CA LEU A 237 8.38 4.46 -20.49
C LEU A 237 8.98 5.73 -21.10
N ASP A 238 10.31 5.76 -21.32
CA ASP A 238 10.96 6.87 -22.03
C ASP A 238 10.37 7.03 -23.44
N LEU A 239 10.23 5.93 -24.19
CA LEU A 239 9.67 5.94 -25.55
C LEU A 239 8.21 6.40 -25.57
N ILE A 240 7.37 5.93 -24.64
CA ILE A 240 5.97 6.38 -24.51
C ILE A 240 5.89 7.89 -24.29
N VAL A 241 6.71 8.43 -23.37
CA VAL A 241 6.72 9.86 -23.06
C VAL A 241 7.26 10.68 -24.23
N MET A 242 8.40 10.31 -24.81
CA MET A 242 8.99 11.02 -25.96
C MET A 242 8.13 10.94 -27.24
N SER A 243 7.22 9.95 -27.32
CA SER A 243 6.23 9.81 -28.41
C SER A 243 4.90 10.53 -28.12
N SER A 244 4.75 11.26 -27.01
CA SER A 244 3.54 12.05 -26.75
C SER A 244 3.40 13.17 -27.78
N ASN A 245 2.17 13.62 -28.08
CA ASN A 245 1.92 14.62 -29.12
C ASN A 245 2.61 15.97 -28.81
N GLU A 246 2.79 16.27 -27.52
CA GLU A 246 3.36 17.50 -27.00
C GLU A 246 4.89 17.53 -27.11
N LEU A 247 5.54 16.35 -27.16
CA LEU A 247 6.99 16.22 -27.32
C LEU A 247 7.38 15.83 -28.75
N ASN A 248 6.76 14.78 -29.30
CA ASN A 248 6.98 14.27 -30.65
C ASN A 248 8.48 14.10 -31.01
N GLU A 249 9.30 13.74 -30.02
CA GLU A 249 10.76 13.61 -30.13
C GLU A 249 11.15 12.30 -30.81
N VAL A 250 10.37 11.23 -30.58
CA VAL A 250 10.53 9.93 -31.25
C VAL A 250 9.17 9.33 -31.63
N ALA A 251 9.18 8.31 -32.48
CA ALA A 251 8.05 7.41 -32.69
C ALA A 251 8.53 5.98 -32.96
N GLU A 252 7.74 4.98 -32.58
CA GLU A 252 7.98 3.59 -32.98
C GLU A 252 7.90 3.43 -34.52
N PRO A 253 8.61 2.43 -35.10
CA PRO A 253 8.59 2.19 -36.54
C PRO A 253 7.18 2.06 -37.10
N TYR A 254 6.87 2.88 -38.10
CA TYR A 254 5.57 2.88 -38.74
C TYR A 254 5.31 1.57 -39.49
N VAL A 255 4.26 0.86 -39.09
CA VAL A 255 3.67 -0.28 -39.80
C VAL A 255 2.22 0.06 -40.09
N PRO A 256 1.70 -0.13 -41.32
CA PRO A 256 0.31 0.14 -41.65
C PRO A 256 -0.66 -0.49 -40.64
N HIS A 257 -1.59 0.30 -40.13
CA HIS A 257 -2.59 -0.06 -39.11
C HIS A 257 -2.06 -0.46 -37.72
N ARG A 258 -0.75 -0.65 -37.48
CA ARG A 258 -0.20 -0.92 -36.14
C ARG A 258 -0.35 0.33 -35.27
N GLY A 259 -1.01 0.19 -34.12
CA GLY A 259 -1.26 1.31 -33.19
C GLY A 259 -2.18 2.40 -33.73
N ALA A 260 -2.84 2.18 -34.88
CA ALA A 260 -3.78 3.12 -35.47
C ALA A 260 -5.14 3.06 -34.75
N SER A 261 -5.79 4.21 -34.62
CA SER A 261 -7.17 4.29 -34.12
C SER A 261 -8.17 4.25 -35.26
N SER A 262 -9.27 3.51 -35.09
CA SER A 262 -10.41 3.50 -36.02
C SER A 262 -11.16 4.84 -36.08
N THR A 263 -11.02 5.69 -35.06
CA THR A 263 -11.69 7.02 -34.98
C THR A 263 -10.73 8.20 -35.15
N MET A 264 -9.42 8.00 -34.97
CA MET A 264 -8.38 9.02 -35.15
C MET A 264 -7.28 8.51 -36.09
N PRO A 265 -7.40 8.74 -37.42
CA PRO A 265 -6.45 8.23 -38.41
C PRO A 265 -4.99 8.67 -38.22
N GLN A 266 -4.77 9.81 -37.55
CA GLN A 266 -3.46 10.34 -37.21
C GLN A 266 -2.83 9.71 -35.95
N LYS A 267 -3.63 9.02 -35.11
CA LYS A 267 -3.15 8.47 -33.83
C LYS A 267 -2.22 7.29 -34.07
N ARG A 268 -1.01 7.37 -33.50
CA ARG A 268 0.01 6.31 -33.55
C ARG A 268 0.39 5.94 -32.11
N ASN A 269 -0.19 4.87 -31.59
CA ASN A 269 0.16 4.38 -30.25
C ASN A 269 1.52 3.62 -30.28
N PRO A 270 2.42 3.81 -29.30
CA PRO A 270 3.65 3.04 -29.15
C PRO A 270 3.37 1.65 -28.55
N ILE A 271 2.69 0.80 -29.32
CA ILE A 271 2.17 -0.50 -28.86
C ILE A 271 3.27 -1.41 -28.31
N SER A 272 4.47 -1.39 -28.90
CA SER A 272 5.58 -2.25 -28.46
C SER A 272 6.00 -1.86 -27.04
N SER A 273 6.12 -0.56 -26.78
CA SER A 273 6.44 0.03 -25.48
C SER A 273 5.33 -0.20 -24.46
N GLU A 274 4.05 -0.04 -24.83
CA GLU A 274 2.91 -0.37 -23.95
C GLU A 274 2.98 -1.83 -23.47
N VAL A 275 3.26 -2.76 -24.38
CA VAL A 275 3.37 -4.20 -24.13
C VAL A 275 4.62 -4.57 -23.30
N ILE A 276 5.76 -3.91 -23.53
CA ILE A 276 6.96 -4.06 -22.70
C ILE A 276 6.70 -3.55 -21.27
N LEU A 277 6.05 -2.39 -21.14
CA LEU A 277 5.74 -1.79 -19.84
C LEU A 277 4.78 -2.68 -19.03
N ALA A 278 3.81 -3.33 -19.68
CA ALA A 278 2.96 -4.34 -19.05
C ALA A 278 3.76 -5.57 -18.60
N GLN A 279 4.55 -6.18 -19.48
CA GLN A 279 5.36 -7.36 -19.16
C GLN A 279 6.41 -7.11 -18.07
N SER A 280 6.98 -5.90 -17.99
CA SER A 280 7.89 -5.52 -16.89
C SER A 280 7.26 -5.65 -15.50
N LYS A 281 5.94 -5.46 -15.40
CA LYS A 281 5.17 -5.63 -14.15
C LYS A 281 4.84 -7.09 -13.89
N ILE A 282 4.53 -7.87 -14.94
CA ILE A 282 4.34 -9.32 -14.85
C ILE A 282 5.61 -10.00 -14.33
N LEU A 283 6.77 -9.65 -14.89
CA LEU A 283 8.08 -10.13 -14.46
C LEU A 283 8.37 -9.79 -12.99
N ARG A 284 8.04 -8.58 -12.55
CA ARG A 284 8.15 -8.17 -11.14
C ARG A 284 7.27 -9.02 -10.21
N ALA A 285 6.08 -9.43 -10.64
CA ALA A 285 5.23 -10.34 -9.85
C ALA A 285 5.87 -11.73 -9.73
N GLN A 286 6.41 -12.29 -10.82
CA GLN A 286 7.07 -13.61 -10.77
C GLN A 286 8.32 -13.60 -9.88
N ALA A 287 9.08 -12.50 -9.86
CA ALA A 287 10.24 -12.34 -8.99
C ALA A 287 9.88 -12.36 -7.49
N GLY A 288 8.70 -11.87 -7.10
CA GLY A 288 8.19 -12.03 -5.74
C GLY A 288 7.76 -13.48 -5.46
N LEU A 289 7.01 -14.07 -6.40
CA LEU A 289 6.46 -15.42 -6.27
C LEU A 289 7.54 -16.50 -6.04
N VAL A 290 8.70 -16.40 -6.70
CA VAL A 290 9.82 -17.33 -6.48
C VAL A 290 10.56 -17.09 -5.16
N LEU A 291 10.55 -15.86 -4.61
CA LEU A 291 11.13 -15.57 -3.30
C LEU A 291 10.27 -16.18 -2.19
N ASP A 292 8.95 -16.16 -2.35
CA ASP A 292 8.03 -16.89 -1.48
C ASP A 292 8.25 -18.43 -1.61
N GLY A 293 8.51 -18.92 -2.82
CA GLY A 293 8.89 -20.31 -3.10
C GLY A 293 10.16 -20.80 -2.38
N MET A 294 11.11 -19.90 -2.06
CA MET A 294 12.30 -20.24 -1.28
C MET A 294 12.00 -20.62 0.18
N VAL A 295 10.82 -20.26 0.71
CA VAL A 295 10.42 -20.57 2.09
C VAL A 295 9.86 -21.99 2.14
N SER A 296 10.76 -22.97 2.07
CA SER A 296 10.45 -24.40 1.95
C SER A 296 10.64 -25.17 3.27
N ASP A 297 9.80 -26.19 3.50
CA ASP A 297 9.87 -27.12 4.62
C ASP A 297 10.73 -28.37 4.32
N PHE A 298 11.54 -28.77 5.31
CA PHE A 298 12.30 -30.03 5.38
C PHE A 298 12.99 -30.44 4.07
N GLU A 299 12.86 -31.69 3.61
CA GLU A 299 13.55 -32.20 2.42
C GLU A 299 12.75 -32.08 1.11
N ARG A 300 11.47 -31.66 1.17
CA ARG A 300 10.63 -31.35 0.01
C ARG A 300 9.52 -30.39 0.40
N ALA A 301 9.40 -29.28 -0.33
CA ALA A 301 8.46 -28.22 0.01
C ALA A 301 6.98 -28.58 -0.24
N SER A 302 6.16 -28.51 0.82
CA SER A 302 4.74 -28.79 0.84
C SER A 302 3.89 -27.60 0.36
N GLY A 303 4.03 -27.26 -0.92
CA GLY A 303 3.31 -26.15 -1.56
C GLY A 303 4.22 -25.07 -2.19
N PRO A 304 5.23 -24.53 -1.50
CA PRO A 304 6.11 -23.48 -2.04
C PRO A 304 6.77 -23.84 -3.39
N TRP A 305 7.16 -25.11 -3.58
CA TRP A 305 7.70 -25.62 -4.85
C TRP A 305 6.70 -25.53 -6.03
N HIS A 306 5.39 -25.60 -5.77
CA HIS A 306 4.36 -25.53 -6.82
C HIS A 306 4.26 -24.11 -7.42
N LEU A 307 4.72 -23.08 -6.70
CA LEU A 307 4.73 -21.70 -7.17
C LEU A 307 5.65 -21.52 -8.38
N GLU A 308 6.74 -22.30 -8.45
CA GLU A 308 7.71 -22.28 -9.54
C GLU A 308 7.08 -22.71 -10.87
N TRP A 309 6.12 -23.63 -10.83
CA TRP A 309 5.45 -24.17 -12.03
C TRP A 309 4.64 -23.10 -12.76
N ALA A 310 4.11 -22.12 -12.03
CA ALA A 310 3.47 -20.93 -12.61
C ALA A 310 4.50 -19.83 -12.94
N ALA A 311 5.50 -19.63 -12.08
CA ALA A 311 6.44 -18.53 -12.19
C ALA A 311 7.42 -18.67 -13.38
N ILE A 312 8.00 -19.86 -13.58
CA ILE A 312 9.05 -20.09 -14.58
C ILE A 312 8.52 -19.85 -16.01
N PRO A 313 7.45 -20.52 -16.50
CA PRO A 313 6.93 -20.29 -17.86
C PRO A 313 6.53 -18.83 -18.09
N THR A 314 5.80 -18.26 -17.13
CA THR A 314 5.30 -16.88 -17.20
C THR A 314 6.45 -15.87 -17.34
N ALA A 315 7.52 -16.04 -16.57
CA ALA A 315 8.67 -15.15 -16.61
C ALA A 315 9.45 -15.28 -17.92
N PHE A 316 9.75 -16.50 -18.37
CA PHE A 316 10.51 -16.70 -19.61
C PHE A 316 9.77 -16.23 -20.85
N ILE A 317 8.46 -16.50 -20.97
CA ILE A 317 7.66 -16.01 -22.10
C ILE A 317 7.60 -14.47 -22.08
N SER A 318 7.37 -13.87 -20.91
CA SER A 318 7.29 -12.39 -20.76
C SER A 318 8.60 -11.67 -21.06
N ILE A 319 9.76 -12.21 -20.67
CA ILE A 319 11.04 -11.54 -20.96
C ILE A 319 11.43 -11.68 -22.43
N VAL A 320 11.16 -12.82 -23.05
CA VAL A 320 11.40 -13.03 -24.48
C VAL A 320 10.49 -12.15 -25.32
N GLY A 321 9.20 -12.07 -24.97
CA GLY A 321 8.25 -11.13 -25.58
C GLY A 321 8.71 -9.68 -25.44
N SER A 322 9.16 -9.27 -24.25
CA SER A 322 9.68 -7.92 -24.01
C SER A 322 10.94 -7.60 -24.83
N LEU A 323 11.91 -8.52 -24.91
CA LEU A 323 13.12 -8.35 -25.71
C LEU A 323 12.81 -8.29 -27.21
N HIS A 324 11.87 -9.13 -27.70
CA HIS A 324 11.44 -9.12 -29.09
C HIS A 324 10.76 -7.79 -29.49
N GLN A 325 9.83 -7.30 -28.66
CA GLN A 325 9.17 -6.00 -28.89
C GLN A 325 10.16 -4.83 -28.78
N ALA A 326 11.15 -4.90 -27.88
CA ALA A 326 12.16 -3.85 -27.72
C ALA A 326 13.10 -3.78 -28.93
N GLU A 327 13.53 -4.93 -29.44
CA GLU A 327 14.30 -5.00 -30.68
C GLU A 327 13.53 -4.41 -31.86
N PHE A 328 12.24 -4.74 -32.01
CA PHE A 328 11.39 -4.13 -33.03
C PHE A 328 11.30 -2.60 -32.87
N ALA A 329 11.02 -2.12 -31.67
CA ALA A 329 10.85 -0.69 -31.40
C ALA A 329 12.13 0.13 -31.60
N LEU A 330 13.28 -0.39 -31.15
CA LEU A 330 14.56 0.31 -31.17
C LEU A 330 15.23 0.27 -32.55
N SER A 331 15.21 -0.88 -33.23
CA SER A 331 15.90 -1.03 -34.54
C SER A 331 15.30 -0.18 -35.66
N GLY A 332 14.02 0.18 -35.55
CA GLY A 332 13.32 1.08 -36.48
C GLY A 332 12.85 2.40 -35.87
N LEU A 333 13.41 2.83 -34.73
CA LEU A 333 12.98 4.03 -34.01
C LEU A 333 13.13 5.29 -34.88
N GLN A 334 12.04 6.04 -35.05
CA GLN A 334 12.02 7.28 -35.82
C GLN A 334 12.36 8.44 -34.88
N VAL A 335 13.45 9.16 -35.14
CA VAL A 335 13.93 10.28 -34.30
C VAL A 335 13.66 11.62 -34.98
N ASN A 336 12.88 12.48 -34.33
CA ASN A 336 12.50 13.79 -34.85
C ASN A 336 13.41 14.89 -34.26
N LYS A 337 14.51 15.15 -34.97
CA LYS A 337 15.53 16.13 -34.57
C LYS A 337 15.00 17.56 -34.47
N ASP A 338 14.04 17.93 -35.31
CA ASP A 338 13.47 19.27 -35.32
C ASP A 338 12.55 19.51 -34.11
N ALA A 339 11.75 18.52 -33.71
CA ALA A 339 10.98 18.56 -32.48
C ALA A 339 11.88 18.60 -31.24
N MET A 340 12.92 17.76 -31.18
CA MET A 340 13.92 17.82 -30.11
C MET A 340 14.55 19.21 -29.96
N LEU A 341 14.92 19.86 -31.09
CA LEU A 341 15.49 21.21 -31.09
C LEU A 341 14.46 22.28 -30.68
N ALA A 342 13.20 22.14 -31.09
CA ALA A 342 12.11 23.03 -30.68
C ALA A 342 11.83 22.92 -29.17
N ASN A 343 11.73 21.70 -28.65
CA ASN A 343 11.50 21.43 -27.22
C ASN A 343 12.66 21.96 -26.37
N LEU A 344 13.90 21.78 -26.82
CA LEU A 344 15.09 22.32 -26.15
C LEU A 344 15.07 23.86 -26.09
N LYS A 345 14.52 24.52 -27.12
CA LYS A 345 14.35 25.98 -27.21
C LYS A 345 13.09 26.52 -26.52
N SER A 346 12.16 25.67 -26.09
CA SER A 346 10.88 26.08 -25.47
C SER A 346 11.05 27.01 -24.26
N THR A 347 12.14 26.82 -23.49
CA THR A 347 12.49 27.63 -22.33
C THR A 347 13.16 28.97 -22.67
N ARG A 348 13.30 29.31 -23.96
CA ARG A 348 13.93 30.55 -24.48
C ARG A 348 15.33 30.82 -23.89
N GLY A 349 16.10 29.75 -23.66
CA GLY A 349 17.48 29.80 -23.13
C GLY A 349 17.59 29.62 -21.61
N LEU A 350 16.47 29.63 -20.86
CA LEU A 350 16.51 29.47 -19.39
C LEU A 350 17.13 28.14 -18.93
N ILE A 351 17.02 27.08 -19.73
CA ILE A 351 17.60 25.76 -19.42
C ILE A 351 19.14 25.77 -19.30
N VAL A 352 19.84 26.78 -19.84
CA VAL A 352 21.30 26.95 -19.74
C VAL A 352 21.72 28.19 -18.94
N ALA A 353 20.86 28.67 -18.04
CA ALA A 353 21.22 29.73 -17.10
C ALA A 353 22.49 29.42 -16.28
N GLU A 354 22.76 28.14 -15.98
CA GLU A 354 24.01 27.71 -15.33
C GLU A 354 25.25 28.06 -16.15
N ALA A 355 25.21 27.89 -17.48
CA ALA A 355 26.33 28.17 -18.37
C ALA A 355 26.76 29.64 -18.27
N VAL A 356 25.79 30.54 -18.32
CA VAL A 356 25.99 31.99 -18.15
C VAL A 356 26.52 32.31 -16.74
N MET A 357 25.90 31.75 -15.70
CA MET A 357 26.32 31.97 -14.31
C MET A 357 27.77 31.54 -14.08
N MET A 358 28.18 30.37 -14.60
CA MET A 358 29.52 29.82 -14.42
C MET A 358 30.60 30.60 -15.19
N ASP A 359 30.26 31.19 -16.34
CA ASP A 359 31.21 32.05 -17.05
C ASP A 359 31.32 33.44 -16.40
N LEU A 360 30.20 34.05 -16.02
CA LEU A 360 30.15 35.34 -15.32
C LEU A 360 30.83 35.29 -13.94
N ALA A 361 30.73 34.15 -13.23
CA ALA A 361 31.34 33.94 -11.91
C ALA A 361 32.87 34.07 -11.91
N LYS A 362 33.55 34.03 -13.07
CA LYS A 362 34.98 34.28 -13.21
C LYS A 362 35.36 35.75 -12.95
N TYR A 363 34.40 36.67 -13.09
CA TYR A 363 34.60 38.12 -12.97
C TYR A 363 34.01 38.69 -11.68
N THR A 364 32.78 38.30 -11.32
CA THR A 364 32.05 38.81 -10.15
C THR A 364 32.02 37.85 -8.95
N GLY A 365 32.47 36.60 -9.13
CA GLY A 365 32.31 35.56 -8.12
C GLY A 365 30.92 34.90 -8.15
N ARG A 366 30.87 33.63 -7.73
CA ARG A 366 29.69 32.76 -7.94
C ARG A 366 28.38 33.29 -7.35
N GLN A 367 28.41 33.89 -6.16
CA GLN A 367 27.19 34.35 -5.49
C GLN A 367 26.59 35.57 -6.20
N GLU A 368 27.41 36.52 -6.64
CA GLU A 368 26.96 37.70 -7.36
C GLU A 368 26.50 37.33 -8.78
N ALA A 369 27.25 36.46 -9.48
CA ALA A 369 26.82 35.92 -10.77
C ALA A 369 25.47 35.17 -10.69
N HIS A 370 25.21 34.43 -9.61
CA HIS A 370 23.92 33.79 -9.36
C HIS A 370 22.79 34.83 -9.22
N GLU A 371 22.97 35.86 -8.39
CA GLU A 371 21.99 36.94 -8.21
C GLU A 371 21.67 37.67 -9.52
N ILE A 372 22.70 37.94 -10.33
CA ILE A 372 22.55 38.61 -11.64
C ILE A 372 21.75 37.74 -12.61
N VAL A 373 22.13 36.47 -12.77
CA VAL A 373 21.46 35.55 -13.70
C VAL A 373 20.05 35.19 -13.21
N TYR A 374 19.82 35.06 -11.90
CA TYR A 374 18.50 34.85 -11.34
C TYR A 374 17.53 35.99 -11.70
N LYS A 375 17.97 37.26 -11.56
CA LYS A 375 17.18 38.43 -11.96
C LYS A 375 16.88 38.44 -13.46
N ALA A 376 17.86 38.07 -14.30
CA ALA A 376 17.65 37.94 -15.74
C ALA A 376 16.67 36.78 -16.09
N CYS A 377 16.67 35.69 -15.34
CA CYS A 377 15.71 34.59 -15.51
C CYS A 377 14.28 35.02 -15.15
N VAL A 378 14.10 35.78 -14.07
CA VAL A 378 12.79 36.36 -13.68
C VAL A 378 12.30 37.32 -14.78
N GLU A 379 13.13 38.28 -15.20
CA GLU A 379 12.85 39.24 -16.28
C GLU A 379 12.44 38.53 -17.58
N ALA A 380 13.15 37.47 -17.98
CA ALA A 380 12.84 36.68 -19.18
C ALA A 380 11.53 35.89 -19.05
N HIS A 381 11.20 35.40 -17.86
CA HIS A 381 9.95 34.69 -17.61
C HIS A 381 8.75 35.65 -17.62
N GLU A 382 8.80 36.73 -16.82
CA GLU A 382 7.69 37.69 -16.64
C GLU A 382 7.37 38.46 -17.93
N ASN A 383 8.39 38.91 -18.68
CA ASN A 383 8.19 39.69 -19.90
C ASN A 383 8.13 38.83 -21.17
N SER A 384 8.22 37.51 -21.04
CA SER A 384 8.21 36.56 -22.16
C SER A 384 9.26 36.75 -23.26
N ILE A 385 10.42 37.28 -22.88
CA ILE A 385 11.61 37.40 -23.74
C ILE A 385 12.58 36.21 -23.55
N SER A 386 13.64 36.15 -24.34
CA SER A 386 14.73 35.18 -24.15
C SER A 386 15.65 35.56 -22.99
N LEU A 387 16.35 34.56 -22.44
CA LEU A 387 17.38 34.79 -21.44
C LEU A 387 18.50 35.69 -21.99
N GLN A 388 18.87 35.55 -23.27
CA GLN A 388 19.86 36.43 -23.91
C GLN A 388 19.41 37.90 -23.88
N GLU A 389 18.19 38.20 -24.32
CA GLU A 389 17.65 39.58 -24.31
C GLU A 389 17.57 40.17 -22.90
N ALA A 390 17.24 39.36 -21.88
CA ALA A 390 17.22 39.82 -20.49
C ALA A 390 18.64 40.10 -19.95
N LEU A 391 19.63 39.28 -20.31
CA LEU A 391 21.03 39.47 -19.92
C LEU A 391 21.66 40.69 -20.61
N GLU A 392 21.35 40.93 -21.89
CA GLU A 392 21.86 42.08 -22.65
C GLU A 392 21.38 43.44 -22.10
N LYS A 393 20.24 43.48 -21.39
CA LYS A 393 19.80 44.67 -20.63
C LYS A 393 20.66 44.96 -19.40
N SER A 394 21.41 43.99 -18.89
CA SER A 394 22.18 44.13 -17.64
C SER A 394 23.58 44.68 -17.92
N SER A 395 23.86 45.88 -17.41
CA SER A 395 25.19 46.49 -17.45
C SER A 395 26.25 45.67 -16.70
N GLN A 396 25.84 44.93 -15.66
CA GLN A 396 26.73 44.04 -14.89
C GLN A 396 27.15 42.79 -15.67
N VAL A 397 26.37 42.40 -16.69
CA VAL A 397 26.71 41.28 -17.59
C VAL A 397 27.50 41.78 -18.79
N THR A 398 26.99 42.81 -19.47
CA THR A 398 27.58 43.35 -20.71
C THR A 398 28.94 44.04 -20.52
N ALA A 399 29.29 44.41 -19.27
CA ALA A 399 30.65 44.85 -18.92
C ALA A 399 31.71 43.74 -18.97
N HIS A 400 31.31 42.46 -18.96
CA HIS A 400 32.22 41.31 -18.90
C HIS A 400 32.03 40.31 -20.05
N LEU A 401 30.80 40.14 -20.54
CA LEU A 401 30.46 39.18 -21.59
C LEU A 401 29.88 39.92 -22.81
N ALA A 402 30.51 39.74 -23.98
CA ALA A 402 30.00 40.27 -25.23
C ALA A 402 28.75 39.52 -25.69
N SER A 403 27.86 40.17 -26.44
CA SER A 403 26.64 39.55 -27.01
C SER A 403 26.95 38.28 -27.81
N THR A 404 28.08 38.22 -28.52
CA THR A 404 28.54 37.03 -29.25
C THR A 404 28.87 35.83 -28.36
N ASP A 405 29.23 36.06 -27.10
CA ASP A 405 29.55 35.01 -26.13
C ASP A 405 28.32 34.66 -25.28
N LEU A 406 27.48 35.64 -24.94
CA LEU A 406 26.15 35.40 -24.38
C LEU A 406 25.30 34.53 -25.32
N SER A 407 25.32 34.78 -26.63
CA SER A 407 24.60 33.96 -27.61
C SER A 407 25.07 32.49 -27.63
N LYS A 408 26.38 32.23 -27.42
CA LYS A 408 26.92 30.86 -27.29
C LYS A 408 26.54 30.21 -25.96
N LEU A 409 26.57 30.96 -24.85
CA LEU A 409 26.24 30.47 -23.51
C LEU A 409 24.73 30.21 -23.35
N CYS A 410 23.89 30.98 -24.05
CA CYS A 410 22.44 30.79 -24.13
C CYS A 410 22.00 29.78 -25.20
N ASP A 411 22.91 29.23 -26.02
CA ASP A 411 22.63 28.15 -26.97
C ASP A 411 22.74 26.78 -26.25
N PRO A 412 21.62 26.08 -26.00
CA PRO A 412 21.65 24.81 -25.28
C PRO A 412 22.40 23.69 -26.03
N THR A 413 22.62 23.82 -27.34
CA THR A 413 23.43 22.86 -28.11
C THR A 413 24.93 22.96 -27.81
N LYS A 414 25.37 23.96 -27.05
CA LYS A 414 26.78 24.16 -26.65
C LYS A 414 27.09 23.70 -25.23
N TYR A 415 26.08 23.39 -24.41
CA TYR A 415 26.25 23.09 -22.99
C TYR A 415 26.03 21.60 -22.67
N LEU A 416 26.92 20.76 -23.21
CA LEU A 416 26.79 19.30 -23.22
C LEU A 416 27.85 18.58 -22.37
N GLY A 417 28.67 19.35 -21.64
CA GLY A 417 29.66 18.84 -20.69
C GLY A 417 30.54 17.72 -21.24
N CYS A 418 30.63 16.63 -20.49
CA CYS A 418 31.46 15.47 -20.83
C CYS A 418 30.70 14.33 -21.54
N CYS A 419 29.47 14.56 -22.04
CA CYS A 419 28.65 13.51 -22.66
C CYS A 419 29.39 12.74 -23.77
N GLN A 420 30.22 13.44 -24.57
CA GLN A 420 31.02 12.77 -25.60
C GLN A 420 32.09 11.85 -25.01
N LEU A 421 32.86 12.32 -24.03
CA LEU A 421 33.95 11.54 -23.44
C LEU A 421 33.43 10.27 -22.75
N MET A 422 32.27 10.37 -22.08
CA MET A 422 31.59 9.22 -21.47
C MET A 422 31.10 8.21 -22.52
N LEU A 423 30.66 8.68 -23.69
CA LEU A 423 30.28 7.81 -24.81
C LEU A 423 31.51 7.15 -25.44
N ASP A 424 32.59 7.88 -25.66
CA ASP A 424 33.83 7.36 -26.24
C ASP A 424 34.43 6.27 -25.33
N GLU A 425 34.46 6.50 -24.02
CA GLU A 425 34.85 5.50 -23.01
C GLU A 425 33.92 4.28 -23.03
N LEU A 426 32.60 4.48 -23.08
CA LEU A 426 31.64 3.38 -23.18
C LEU A 426 31.83 2.56 -24.45
N LEU A 427 32.04 3.20 -25.61
CA LEU A 427 32.24 2.50 -26.89
C LEU A 427 33.66 1.95 -27.06
N GLY A 428 34.59 2.20 -26.12
CA GLY A 428 35.98 1.75 -26.21
C GLY A 428 36.81 2.50 -27.27
N GLN A 429 36.35 3.68 -27.71
CA GLN A 429 37.06 4.47 -28.70
C GLN A 429 38.24 5.20 -28.04
N LYS A 430 39.46 5.00 -28.55
CA LYS A 430 40.67 5.63 -28.00
C LYS A 430 40.55 7.16 -28.08
N THR A 431 40.52 7.81 -26.92
CA THR A 431 40.51 9.27 -26.81
C THR A 431 41.81 9.84 -27.37
N VAL A 432 41.75 10.54 -28.51
CA VAL A 432 42.90 11.27 -29.05
C VAL A 432 43.15 12.47 -28.15
N GLN A 433 44.21 12.42 -27.33
CA GLN A 433 44.63 13.57 -26.55
C GLN A 433 45.16 14.68 -27.47
N VAL A 434 44.40 15.77 -27.57
CA VAL A 434 44.91 17.04 -28.12
C VAL A 434 45.73 17.72 -27.03
N ASN A 435 47.04 17.44 -27.01
CA ASN A 435 47.97 18.04 -26.05
C ASN A 435 48.27 19.51 -26.36
N GLY A 436 47.61 20.41 -25.63
CA GLY A 436 48.11 21.76 -25.41
C GLY A 436 49.21 21.76 -24.35
N ASN A 437 50.46 21.56 -24.77
CA ASN A 437 51.69 21.57 -23.94
C ASN A 437 51.83 20.47 -22.86
N GLY A 438 52.30 19.30 -23.31
CA GLY A 438 53.37 18.51 -22.68
C GLY A 438 53.47 18.43 -21.15
N ASN A 439 52.72 17.51 -20.55
CA ASN A 439 53.29 16.39 -19.79
C ASN A 439 52.17 15.41 -19.38
N ALA A 440 52.31 14.13 -19.74
CA ALA A 440 51.29 13.13 -19.46
C ALA A 440 51.54 12.45 -18.09
N THR A 441 50.53 12.49 -17.22
CA THR A 441 50.44 11.60 -16.05
C THR A 441 49.06 10.94 -16.02
N ASN A 442 49.04 9.61 -16.14
CA ASN A 442 47.81 8.82 -16.06
C ASN A 442 47.15 8.95 -14.69
N GLY A 443 45.86 9.28 -14.65
CA GLY A 443 45.07 9.41 -13.42
C GLY A 443 43.62 9.00 -13.65
N THR A 444 43.29 7.74 -13.35
CA THR A 444 41.95 7.17 -13.49
C THR A 444 40.99 7.77 -12.47
N HIS A 445 39.89 8.39 -12.92
CA HIS A 445 38.84 8.87 -12.01
C HIS A 445 37.43 8.56 -12.52
N TYR A 446 36.74 7.70 -11.77
CA TYR A 446 35.29 7.54 -11.86
C TYR A 446 34.58 8.83 -11.43
N LEU A 447 33.62 9.31 -12.23
CA LEU A 447 32.54 10.16 -11.73
C LEU A 447 31.23 9.86 -12.44
N VAL A 448 30.19 9.54 -11.66
CA VAL A 448 28.80 9.48 -12.11
C VAL A 448 28.10 10.73 -11.57
N LEU A 449 27.42 11.48 -12.44
CA LEU A 449 26.17 12.17 -12.11
C LEU A 449 25.43 12.63 -13.37
N THR A 450 24.13 12.84 -13.22
CA THR A 450 23.13 12.87 -14.29
C THR A 450 22.84 14.30 -14.75
N PHE A 451 22.95 14.57 -16.05
CA PHE A 451 21.97 15.27 -16.91
C PHE A 451 22.63 15.50 -18.28
N GLY A 452 21.94 15.12 -19.36
CA GLY A 452 22.44 15.30 -20.72
C GLY A 452 21.39 14.88 -21.73
N ARG A 453 20.76 15.87 -22.39
CA ARG A 453 19.95 15.70 -23.59
C ARG A 453 20.74 16.25 -24.78
N LEU A 454 21.11 15.34 -25.68
CA LEU A 454 21.52 15.49 -27.07
C LEU A 454 22.73 16.35 -27.45
N ALA A 455 23.80 15.65 -27.83
CA ALA A 455 24.86 16.14 -28.71
C ALA A 455 24.63 15.71 -30.17
N LEU A 456 24.25 16.65 -31.03
CA LEU A 456 24.24 16.46 -32.49
C LEU A 456 25.00 17.58 -33.20
N HIS A 457 26.05 17.22 -33.93
CA HIS A 457 26.59 18.07 -34.99
C HIS A 457 26.81 17.28 -36.28
N LEU A 458 26.75 17.99 -37.39
CA LEU A 458 26.51 17.45 -38.73
C LEU A 458 27.81 17.06 -39.44
N THR A 459 27.77 15.89 -40.09
CA THR A 459 28.51 15.39 -41.28
C THR A 459 29.24 14.05 -41.05
N PRO A 460 29.13 13.09 -41.99
CA PRO A 460 29.80 11.80 -41.90
C PRO A 460 31.15 11.79 -42.64
N PRO A 461 32.21 11.18 -42.07
CA PRO A 461 33.31 10.64 -42.86
C PRO A 461 32.97 9.21 -43.32
N VAL A 462 33.29 8.91 -44.57
CA VAL A 462 33.21 7.55 -45.15
C VAL A 462 34.31 6.69 -44.54
N PHE A 463 33.97 5.49 -44.06
CA PHE A 463 34.96 4.49 -43.64
C PHE A 463 35.14 3.41 -44.72
N ILE A 464 36.40 3.14 -45.04
CA ILE A 464 36.84 1.99 -45.82
C ILE A 464 37.22 0.88 -44.83
N TYR A 465 36.75 -0.34 -45.09
CA TYR A 465 37.15 -1.53 -44.33
C TYR A 465 38.55 -2.00 -44.72
N THR A 466 39.33 -2.43 -43.74
CA THR A 466 40.36 -3.47 -43.88
C THR A 466 40.37 -4.33 -42.63
N ASP A 467 40.21 -5.64 -42.82
CA ASP A 467 40.38 -6.66 -41.79
C ASP A 467 41.86 -6.83 -41.37
N ASP A 468 42.08 -7.40 -40.18
CA ASP A 468 43.17 -8.30 -39.77
C ASP A 468 43.00 -8.49 -38.23
N VAL A 469 42.67 -9.66 -37.65
CA VAL A 469 43.21 -11.04 -37.73
C VAL A 469 44.49 -11.22 -36.88
N ASP A 470 44.42 -12.20 -35.97
CA ASP A 470 45.46 -12.77 -35.09
C ASP A 470 46.11 -11.85 -34.02
N GLY A 471 46.53 -12.35 -32.85
CA GLY A 471 46.53 -13.76 -32.40
C GLY A 471 46.91 -13.94 -30.92
N ALA A 472 47.04 -15.19 -30.51
CA ALA A 472 47.20 -15.65 -29.11
C ALA A 472 48.49 -15.18 -28.39
N GLY A 473 48.46 -15.21 -27.04
CA GLY A 473 49.65 -14.96 -26.21
C GLY A 473 49.44 -15.16 -24.70
N SER A 474 49.60 -16.40 -24.22
CA SER A 474 49.57 -16.76 -22.80
C SER A 474 50.90 -16.48 -22.10
N MET A 475 50.89 -15.95 -20.86
CA MET A 475 51.36 -16.69 -19.66
C MET A 475 51.50 -15.84 -18.37
N ASN A 476 50.98 -16.42 -17.27
CA ASN A 476 51.50 -16.48 -15.90
C ASN A 476 52.46 -15.40 -15.35
N GLY A 477 51.97 -14.69 -14.33
CA GLY A 477 52.40 -14.92 -12.94
C GLY A 477 53.62 -14.15 -12.39
N GLN A 478 53.41 -13.38 -11.31
CA GLN A 478 54.28 -13.35 -10.12
C GLN A 478 53.60 -12.62 -8.94
N GLU A 479 54.05 -12.92 -7.72
CA GLU A 479 53.42 -12.53 -6.45
C GLU A 479 53.98 -11.24 -5.82
N THR A 480 53.33 -10.83 -4.70
CA THR A 480 53.81 -9.90 -3.64
C THR A 480 53.69 -8.38 -3.90
N PRO A 481 53.73 -7.51 -2.85
CA PRO A 481 53.64 -7.77 -1.40
C PRO A 481 52.50 -7.00 -0.69
N GLY A 482 52.26 -7.33 0.59
CA GLY A 482 51.13 -6.83 1.36
C GLY A 482 51.20 -5.40 1.92
N GLY A 483 50.03 -4.93 2.32
CA GLY A 483 49.85 -4.22 3.60
C GLY A 483 50.05 -2.70 3.63
N ALA A 484 48.97 -1.94 3.43
CA ALA A 484 48.85 -0.56 3.93
C ALA A 484 47.74 -0.47 5.00
N GLN A 485 48.03 0.18 6.12
CA GLN A 485 47.19 0.18 7.32
C GLN A 485 45.91 1.00 7.17
N SER A 486 44.83 0.59 7.85
CA SER A 486 43.56 1.34 7.89
C SER A 486 43.69 2.62 8.74
N GLY A 487 44.15 3.70 8.11
CA GLY A 487 44.36 5.01 8.76
C GLY A 487 43.08 5.65 9.29
N GLN A 488 43.16 6.21 10.49
CA GLN A 488 42.06 6.95 11.11
C GLN A 488 41.94 8.36 10.50
N VAL A 489 40.72 8.85 10.27
CA VAL A 489 40.47 10.18 9.70
C VAL A 489 41.01 11.30 10.60
N CYS A 490 41.78 12.23 10.05
CA CYS A 490 42.35 13.37 10.78
C CYS A 490 41.32 14.44 11.13
N ASP A 491 41.62 15.27 12.13
CA ASP A 491 40.65 16.21 12.71
C ASP A 491 40.14 17.25 11.72
N ARG A 492 41.00 17.74 10.81
CA ARG A 492 40.60 18.72 9.80
C ARG A 492 39.61 18.13 8.80
N CYS A 493 39.88 16.93 8.29
CA CYS A 493 38.99 16.25 7.35
C CYS A 493 37.69 15.82 8.04
N ARG A 494 37.76 15.36 9.30
CA ARG A 494 36.59 15.06 10.14
C ARG A 494 35.71 16.30 10.34
N ARG A 495 36.27 17.44 10.76
CA ARG A 495 35.52 18.69 10.96
C ARG A 495 34.93 19.27 9.67
N ARG A 496 35.63 19.12 8.54
CA ARG A 496 35.14 19.58 7.22
C ARG A 496 34.32 18.54 6.46
N LYS A 497 34.05 17.36 7.05
CA LYS A 497 33.36 16.21 6.41
C LYS A 497 33.91 15.80 5.03
N ILE A 498 35.17 16.12 4.72
CA ILE A 498 35.82 15.76 3.45
C ILE A 498 36.55 14.42 3.56
N ARG A 499 36.63 13.68 2.45
CA ARG A 499 37.30 12.37 2.41
C ARG A 499 38.78 12.53 2.74
N CYS A 500 39.23 11.90 3.82
CA CYS A 500 40.63 11.84 4.21
C CYS A 500 41.30 10.66 3.49
N TYR A 501 42.29 10.94 2.65
CA TYR A 501 43.12 9.96 1.96
C TYR A 501 44.55 10.49 1.93
N GLY A 502 45.53 9.58 1.86
CA GLY A 502 46.95 9.87 1.99
C GLY A 502 47.72 8.63 2.45
N ASP A 503 49.03 8.79 2.53
CA ASP A 503 50.05 7.77 2.84
C ASP A 503 50.23 7.45 4.33
N GLY A 504 49.42 8.06 5.20
CA GLY A 504 49.34 7.77 6.63
C GLY A 504 49.99 8.82 7.52
N GLU A 505 51.03 9.51 7.05
CA GLU A 505 51.64 10.63 7.79
C GLU A 505 50.94 11.97 7.51
N LYS A 506 50.53 12.22 6.26
CA LYS A 506 49.83 13.46 5.88
C LYS A 506 48.68 13.17 4.93
N CYS A 507 47.52 13.76 5.18
CA CYS A 507 46.39 13.63 4.25
C CYS A 507 46.54 14.57 3.05
N THR A 508 46.21 14.12 1.83
CA THR A 508 46.30 14.95 0.62
C THR A 508 45.50 16.27 0.76
N PRO A 509 44.26 16.29 1.29
CA PRO A 509 43.55 17.54 1.58
C PRO A 509 44.24 18.47 2.61
N CYS A 510 45.05 17.91 3.52
CA CYS A 510 45.81 18.63 4.54
C CYS A 510 47.01 19.32 3.89
N THR A 511 47.76 18.57 3.08
CA THR A 511 48.93 19.02 2.32
C THR A 511 48.55 20.10 1.31
N VAL A 512 47.54 19.86 0.48
CA VAL A 512 47.03 20.85 -0.50
C VAL A 512 46.50 22.10 0.20
N GLY A 513 45.89 21.95 1.38
CA GLY A 513 45.39 23.06 2.17
C GLY A 513 46.39 23.68 3.15
N GLY A 514 47.69 23.38 3.04
CA GLY A 514 48.79 24.07 3.73
C GLY A 514 48.84 23.97 5.26
N VAL A 515 48.22 22.95 5.88
CA VAL A 515 48.15 22.85 7.37
C VAL A 515 48.35 21.44 7.91
N ALA A 516 48.78 21.37 9.17
CA ALA A 516 49.15 20.13 9.86
C ALA A 516 48.02 19.09 9.91
N CYS A 517 48.38 17.84 9.62
CA CYS A 517 47.50 16.67 9.66
C CYS A 517 47.59 15.99 11.03
N VAL A 518 46.66 16.28 11.93
CA VAL A 518 46.69 15.80 13.33
C VAL A 518 45.46 14.95 13.64
N VAL A 519 45.64 13.91 14.48
CA VAL A 519 44.58 13.02 15.00
C VAL A 519 44.59 13.09 16.53
N SER A 520 43.77 13.96 17.12
CA SER A 520 43.74 14.20 18.58
C SER A 520 43.07 13.10 19.41
N THR A 521 42.19 12.30 18.80
CA THR A 521 41.33 11.33 19.51
C THR A 521 41.31 10.00 18.79
N LYS A 522 41.78 8.92 19.42
CA LYS A 522 41.70 7.55 18.86
C LYS A 522 40.29 6.99 19.02
N LEU A 523 39.69 6.53 17.92
CA LEU A 523 38.33 5.96 17.91
C LEU A 523 38.38 4.43 18.06
N LYS A 524 37.67 3.87 19.05
CA LYS A 524 37.45 2.42 19.16
C LYS A 524 36.39 1.96 18.15
N ARG A 525 36.58 0.76 17.60
CA ARG A 525 35.84 0.24 16.44
C ARG A 525 34.73 -0.71 16.88
N ASN A 526 33.46 -0.29 16.79
CA ASN A 526 32.30 -1.19 16.90
C ASN A 526 31.59 -1.33 15.54
N ARG A 527 31.12 -2.53 15.23
CA ARG A 527 30.57 -2.93 13.91
C ARG A 527 29.04 -3.03 13.96
N LYS A 528 28.34 -2.14 13.24
CA LYS A 528 27.10 -2.40 12.50
C LYS A 528 26.83 -1.18 11.59
N ARG A 529 26.43 -1.41 10.33
CA ARG A 529 26.09 -0.32 9.39
C ARG A 529 24.64 0.11 9.63
N LYS A 530 24.39 1.38 9.95
CA LYS A 530 23.09 2.04 9.73
C LYS A 530 23.12 2.76 8.38
N SER A 531 21.97 2.79 7.70
CA SER A 531 21.81 3.42 6.39
C SER A 531 21.75 4.95 6.48
N TYR A 532 21.92 5.60 5.33
CA TYR A 532 22.18 7.02 5.17
C TYR A 532 20.87 7.78 4.89
N TYR A 533 20.41 8.63 5.81
CA TYR A 533 19.65 9.86 5.54
C TYR A 533 19.56 10.68 6.81
N GLU A 534 20.49 11.62 7.01
CA GLU A 534 20.18 12.86 7.73
C GLU A 534 21.26 13.95 7.58
N ASN A 535 20.78 15.18 7.45
CA ASN A 535 21.42 16.45 7.82
C ASN A 535 22.65 16.96 7.04
N GLU A 536 22.39 17.93 6.16
CA GLU A 536 22.89 19.30 6.40
C GLU A 536 21.72 20.32 6.21
N VAL A 537 21.53 21.47 6.90
CA VAL A 537 22.00 22.09 8.17
C VAL A 537 22.16 23.61 7.92
N VAL A 538 21.30 24.43 8.57
CA VAL A 538 21.68 25.66 9.35
C VAL A 538 22.23 26.86 8.50
N ASP A 539 22.28 28.14 8.90
CA ASP A 539 22.12 28.92 10.15
C ASP A 539 21.54 30.32 9.80
N GLU A 540 21.02 31.05 10.79
CA GLU A 540 21.43 32.46 10.97
C GLU A 540 21.10 33.00 12.38
N ARG A 541 21.96 33.90 12.88
CA ARG A 541 21.94 34.44 14.26
C ARG A 541 22.28 35.94 14.27
N ARG A 542 21.84 36.62 15.35
CA ARG A 542 22.00 38.08 15.68
C ARG A 542 20.99 38.95 14.92
N SER A 543 20.38 40.01 15.47
CA SER A 543 20.36 40.70 16.79
C SER A 543 19.13 41.65 16.75
N GLY A 544 18.48 42.14 17.81
CA GLY A 544 18.68 42.16 19.26
C GLY A 544 17.66 43.15 19.90
N SER A 545 17.65 43.25 21.23
CA SER A 545 17.05 44.33 22.07
C SER A 545 15.57 44.77 21.92
N ALA A 546 14.82 44.53 23.02
CA ALA A 546 14.05 45.55 23.77
C ALA A 546 12.59 45.92 23.32
N PRO A 547 11.74 46.42 24.26
CA PRO A 547 10.37 45.89 24.36
C PRO A 547 9.21 46.92 24.57
N VAL A 548 7.98 46.39 24.67
CA VAL A 548 6.81 46.90 25.45
C VAL A 548 6.22 48.30 25.11
N ARG A 549 4.95 48.31 24.67
CA ARG A 549 3.85 49.03 25.37
C ARG A 549 2.44 48.70 24.86
N THR A 550 1.55 48.45 25.82
CA THR A 550 0.08 48.42 25.79
C THR A 550 -0.47 49.78 26.31
N PRO A 551 -1.78 50.02 26.57
CA PRO A 551 -3.04 49.53 25.97
C PRO A 551 -4.00 50.73 25.61
N ASP A 552 -5.33 50.51 25.73
CA ASP A 552 -6.45 51.48 25.89
C ASP A 552 -7.23 51.90 24.61
N SER A 553 -8.57 52.03 24.59
CA SER A 553 -9.62 51.60 25.56
C SER A 553 -11.06 51.67 24.98
N ALA A 554 -12.00 50.98 25.64
CA ALA A 554 -13.43 51.33 25.88
C ALA A 554 -14.52 51.36 24.77
N ALA A 555 -15.50 50.45 24.95
CA ALA A 555 -16.97 50.66 25.08
C ALA A 555 -17.87 51.12 23.89
N GLY A 556 -18.95 50.37 23.59
CA GLY A 556 -20.05 50.72 22.67
C GLY A 556 -21.27 49.79 22.83
N VAL A 557 -22.51 50.29 22.67
CA VAL A 557 -23.69 49.76 23.40
C VAL A 557 -25.09 49.96 22.72
N VAL A 558 -25.88 48.85 22.60
CA VAL A 558 -27.36 48.68 22.77
C VAL A 558 -28.41 49.09 21.68
N ASP A 559 -29.41 48.18 21.50
CA ASP A 559 -30.84 48.27 21.04
C ASP A 559 -31.32 48.79 19.66
N SER A 560 -32.59 48.57 19.23
CA SER A 560 -33.53 47.41 19.30
C SER A 560 -34.85 47.61 18.46
N ALA A 561 -35.46 46.50 18.04
CA ALA A 561 -36.92 46.21 17.90
C ALA A 561 -37.90 46.81 16.83
N LEU A 562 -38.91 45.96 16.50
CA LEU A 562 -40.34 46.19 16.10
C LEU A 562 -40.89 45.85 14.67
N ASN A 563 -42.17 45.45 14.68
CA ASN A 563 -43.06 44.78 13.68
C ASN A 563 -44.38 45.61 13.55
N PRO A 564 -45.56 45.18 13.01
CA PRO A 564 -45.97 44.31 11.86
C PRO A 564 -47.13 44.95 10.99
N THR A 565 -47.79 44.22 10.04
CA THR A 565 -49.29 44.11 9.78
C THR A 565 -49.72 43.60 8.36
N GLU A 566 -50.94 43.03 8.25
CA GLU A 566 -51.61 42.40 7.06
C GLU A 566 -52.73 43.32 6.43
N PRO A 567 -53.83 42.92 5.69
CA PRO A 567 -54.31 41.64 5.08
C PRO A 567 -55.09 41.69 3.70
N SER A 568 -55.54 40.51 3.19
CA SER A 568 -56.77 40.24 2.34
C SER A 568 -56.79 40.60 0.82
N GLN A 569 -57.55 39.98 -0.13
CA GLN A 569 -58.37 38.73 -0.22
C GLN A 569 -58.73 38.32 -1.70
N SER A 570 -59.00 37.01 -1.95
CA SER A 570 -59.95 36.40 -2.93
C SER A 570 -59.73 36.25 -4.47
N ARG A 571 -59.59 34.97 -4.91
CA ARG A 571 -60.27 34.18 -6.01
C ARG A 571 -60.37 34.74 -7.46
N MET A 572 -60.32 33.96 -8.57
CA MET A 572 -60.48 32.50 -8.82
C MET A 572 -59.84 32.02 -10.16
N VAL A 573 -59.54 30.71 -10.24
CA VAL A 573 -59.30 29.78 -11.40
C VAL A 573 -59.52 30.32 -12.84
N GLY A 574 -58.70 30.04 -13.87
CA GLY A 574 -57.44 29.28 -13.96
C GLY A 574 -57.21 28.64 -15.36
N GLN A 575 -55.96 28.45 -15.78
CA GLN A 575 -55.54 27.50 -16.83
C GLN A 575 -54.01 27.30 -16.80
N SER A 576 -53.54 26.08 -17.08
CA SER A 576 -52.17 25.64 -16.76
C SER A 576 -51.24 25.59 -17.97
N GLN A 577 -50.21 26.45 -18.00
CA GLN A 577 -48.98 26.28 -18.80
C GLN A 577 -47.87 27.26 -18.34
N SER A 578 -46.77 26.74 -17.80
CA SER A 578 -45.44 27.38 -17.69
C SER A 578 -44.45 26.35 -17.10
N SER A 579 -43.29 26.04 -17.68
CA SER A 579 -42.15 26.91 -18.05
C SER A 579 -41.53 27.61 -16.84
N VAL A 580 -40.85 26.82 -16.00
CA VAL A 580 -40.13 27.33 -14.82
C VAL A 580 -38.85 28.06 -15.24
N LEU A 581 -38.83 29.38 -15.03
CA LEU A 581 -37.61 30.17 -15.01
C LEU A 581 -37.26 30.57 -13.57
N VAL A 582 -35.96 30.67 -13.32
CA VAL A 582 -35.36 30.75 -11.98
C VAL A 582 -35.39 32.18 -11.42
N SER A 583 -35.83 32.34 -10.16
CA SER A 583 -35.30 33.41 -9.30
C SER A 583 -35.47 33.14 -7.80
N LYS A 584 -34.33 33.04 -7.10
CA LYS A 584 -34.08 33.42 -5.69
C LYS A 584 -35.09 32.95 -4.63
N ALA A 585 -34.74 31.87 -3.93
CA ALA A 585 -35.17 31.67 -2.54
C ALA A 585 -34.18 32.37 -1.59
N SER A 586 -34.70 33.12 -0.62
CA SER A 586 -33.94 33.79 0.45
C SER A 586 -33.72 32.87 1.65
N ASP A 587 -32.71 33.20 2.46
CA ASP A 587 -32.30 32.44 3.65
C ASP A 587 -33.44 32.03 4.60
N ARG A 588 -33.42 30.76 5.02
CA ARG A 588 -33.80 30.36 6.38
C ARG A 588 -32.78 29.36 6.93
N SER A 589 -32.18 29.76 8.05
CA SER A 589 -31.18 29.01 8.82
C SER A 589 -31.59 27.57 9.14
N THR A 590 -30.76 26.61 8.75
CA THR A 590 -30.68 25.27 9.35
C THR A 590 -29.22 24.79 9.42
N SER A 591 -28.70 24.65 10.65
CA SER A 591 -27.51 23.87 11.01
C SER A 591 -26.24 24.02 10.15
N THR A 592 -25.63 25.21 10.15
CA THR A 592 -24.31 25.42 9.54
C THR A 592 -23.16 25.12 10.52
N TRP A 593 -22.53 23.96 10.38
CA TRP A 593 -21.08 23.87 10.65
C TRP A 593 -20.33 24.50 9.46
N PRO A 594 -19.25 25.28 9.67
CA PRO A 594 -18.59 25.98 8.57
C PRO A 594 -17.90 24.98 7.63
N ARG A 595 -18.20 25.04 6.32
CA ARG A 595 -17.45 24.29 5.31
C ARG A 595 -16.02 24.82 5.26
N ARG A 596 -15.04 23.94 5.42
CA ARG A 596 -13.62 24.27 5.26
C ARG A 596 -13.23 24.46 3.79
N ALA A 597 -13.51 25.63 3.25
CA ALA A 597 -12.94 26.09 1.99
C ALA A 597 -12.92 27.62 1.89
N ASP A 598 -12.42 28.34 2.93
CA ASP A 598 -12.22 29.81 2.88
C ASP A 598 -11.27 30.32 4.00
N LEU A 599 -10.02 29.84 4.04
CA LEU A 599 -8.96 30.42 4.91
C LEU A 599 -7.56 30.48 4.26
N VAL A 600 -7.49 30.47 2.93
CA VAL A 600 -6.25 30.76 2.19
C VAL A 600 -6.54 31.76 1.08
N SER A 601 -5.71 32.80 0.98
CA SER A 601 -5.69 33.87 -0.05
C SER A 601 -6.70 35.03 0.04
N ILE A 602 -6.56 35.86 1.08
CA ILE A 602 -6.75 37.32 0.88
C ILE A 602 -5.53 37.85 0.12
N ALA A 603 -5.47 37.60 -1.20
CA ALA A 603 -4.71 38.36 -2.20
C ALA A 603 -4.78 37.72 -3.60
N ARG A 604 -5.71 38.15 -4.47
CA ARG A 604 -5.41 38.80 -5.78
C ARG A 604 -6.63 38.88 -6.72
N SER A 605 -6.75 40.07 -7.32
CA SER A 605 -7.33 40.41 -8.65
C SER A 605 -8.47 39.59 -9.26
N ARG A 606 -9.55 40.32 -9.58
CA ARG A 606 -10.59 40.02 -10.59
C ARG A 606 -10.11 39.15 -11.76
N GLN A 607 -10.53 37.88 -11.76
CA GLN A 607 -10.74 37.08 -12.97
C GLN A 607 -12.23 36.68 -13.00
N GLY A 608 -12.77 36.36 -14.19
CA GLY A 608 -14.15 35.87 -14.31
C GLY A 608 -14.32 34.51 -13.64
N PRO A 609 -15.56 34.06 -13.35
CA PRO A 609 -15.78 32.76 -12.74
C PRO A 609 -15.22 31.65 -13.64
N GLU A 610 -14.20 30.95 -13.13
CA GLU A 610 -13.56 29.83 -13.79
C GLU A 610 -14.58 28.66 -13.96
N PRO A 611 -14.62 27.96 -15.10
CA PRO A 611 -15.60 26.90 -15.33
C PRO A 611 -15.37 25.71 -14.37
N VAL A 612 -16.29 25.55 -13.42
CA VAL A 612 -16.26 24.47 -12.43
C VAL A 612 -16.63 23.13 -13.08
N ILE A 613 -15.81 22.10 -12.86
CA ILE A 613 -16.12 20.72 -13.26
C ILE A 613 -17.30 20.21 -12.41
N GLY A 614 -18.45 20.02 -13.04
CA GLY A 614 -19.65 19.48 -12.38
C GLY A 614 -19.49 18.01 -12.00
N HIS A 615 -19.18 17.72 -10.74
CA HIS A 615 -19.17 16.35 -10.22
C HIS A 615 -20.59 15.81 -10.01
N MET A 616 -21.15 15.20 -11.07
CA MET A 616 -22.46 14.55 -11.05
C MET A 616 -22.31 13.04 -11.27
N GLY A 617 -22.57 12.27 -10.21
CA GLY A 617 -22.94 10.85 -10.31
C GLY A 617 -24.45 10.69 -10.14
N ARG A 618 -24.99 9.56 -10.58
CA ARG A 618 -26.43 9.22 -10.52
C ARG A 618 -26.65 7.76 -10.12
N LEU A 619 -27.87 7.43 -9.73
CA LEU A 619 -28.27 6.03 -9.61
C LEU A 619 -28.66 5.45 -10.98
N VAL A 620 -28.34 4.17 -11.17
CA VAL A 620 -28.60 3.35 -12.36
C VAL A 620 -28.90 1.92 -11.91
N SER A 621 -29.80 1.20 -12.58
CA SER A 621 -30.22 -0.15 -12.13
C SER A 621 -29.27 -1.25 -12.60
N ASN A 622 -29.01 -2.26 -11.75
CA ASN A 622 -28.37 -3.51 -12.16
C ASN A 622 -29.40 -4.53 -12.71
N ASP A 623 -28.97 -5.77 -12.96
CA ASP A 623 -29.85 -6.86 -13.45
C ASP A 623 -31.04 -7.17 -12.51
N ASP A 624 -30.81 -7.20 -11.19
CA ASP A 624 -31.85 -7.40 -10.17
C ASP A 624 -32.67 -6.11 -9.87
N GLN A 625 -32.61 -5.09 -10.74
CA GLN A 625 -33.29 -3.79 -10.61
C GLN A 625 -32.89 -2.94 -9.38
N ILE A 626 -31.76 -3.26 -8.76
CA ILE A 626 -31.22 -2.53 -7.61
C ILE A 626 -30.55 -1.24 -8.09
N ALA A 627 -30.86 -0.12 -7.45
CA ALA A 627 -30.28 1.19 -7.74
C ALA A 627 -28.84 1.32 -7.22
N MET A 628 -27.89 1.40 -8.15
CA MET A 628 -26.45 1.45 -7.91
C MET A 628 -25.87 2.80 -8.35
N PHE A 629 -24.86 3.31 -7.66
CA PHE A 629 -24.23 4.59 -7.92
C PHE A 629 -23.22 4.51 -9.07
N ALA A 630 -23.51 5.25 -10.13
CA ALA A 630 -22.58 5.55 -11.21
C ALA A 630 -21.87 6.87 -10.91
N GLY A 631 -20.58 6.80 -10.58
CA GLY A 631 -19.71 7.97 -10.44
C GLY A 631 -19.33 8.57 -11.79
N SER A 632 -18.93 9.84 -11.82
CA SER A 632 -18.60 10.56 -13.07
C SER A 632 -17.57 9.85 -13.98
N SER A 633 -16.63 9.10 -13.40
CA SER A 633 -15.60 8.31 -14.10
C SER A 633 -16.13 7.11 -14.89
N THR A 634 -17.37 6.66 -14.65
CA THR A 634 -18.03 5.59 -15.44
C THR A 634 -18.47 6.04 -16.83
N GLY A 635 -18.31 7.34 -17.15
CA GLY A 635 -18.86 7.94 -18.36
C GLY A 635 -20.33 8.35 -18.25
N VAL A 636 -21.02 8.02 -17.14
CA VAL A 636 -22.46 8.29 -16.97
C VAL A 636 -22.84 9.76 -17.17
N HIS A 637 -21.98 10.70 -16.72
CA HIS A 637 -22.20 12.13 -16.94
C HIS A 637 -22.05 12.52 -18.41
N PHE A 638 -21.06 11.97 -19.11
CA PHE A 638 -20.89 12.18 -20.56
C PHE A 638 -22.10 11.67 -21.33
N ILE A 639 -22.64 10.49 -20.98
CA ILE A 639 -23.83 9.93 -21.62
C ILE A 639 -25.05 10.85 -21.40
N SER A 640 -25.28 11.34 -20.17
CA SER A 640 -26.38 12.28 -19.90
C SER A 640 -26.21 13.62 -20.59
N GLN A 641 -24.99 14.15 -20.71
CA GLN A 641 -24.73 15.35 -21.49
C GLN A 641 -24.95 15.11 -23.00
N ALA A 642 -24.53 13.95 -23.52
CA ALA A 642 -24.75 13.59 -24.92
C ALA A 642 -26.25 13.44 -25.24
N GLU A 643 -27.02 12.77 -24.38
CA GLU A 643 -28.48 12.68 -24.48
C GLU A 643 -29.11 14.08 -24.50
N GLN A 644 -28.77 14.94 -23.53
CA GLN A 644 -29.31 16.29 -23.43
C GLN A 644 -28.97 17.15 -24.67
N GLN A 645 -27.74 17.06 -25.19
CA GLN A 645 -27.34 17.76 -26.42
C GLN A 645 -28.08 17.24 -27.65
N LEU A 646 -28.26 15.92 -27.80
CA LEU A 646 -29.02 15.33 -28.91
C LEU A 646 -30.50 15.72 -28.88
N GLN A 647 -31.09 15.83 -27.68
CA GLN A 647 -32.45 16.32 -27.47
C GLN A 647 -32.57 17.83 -27.79
N MET A 648 -31.63 18.67 -27.33
CA MET A 648 -31.61 20.11 -27.65
C MET A 648 -31.42 20.36 -29.16
N LEU A 649 -30.58 19.58 -29.83
CA LEU A 649 -30.37 19.63 -31.28
C LEU A 649 -31.50 18.95 -32.08
N ARG A 650 -32.48 18.33 -31.41
CA ARG A 650 -33.58 17.56 -32.00
C ARG A 650 -33.14 16.42 -32.93
N ILE A 651 -31.95 15.86 -32.68
CA ILE A 651 -31.39 14.71 -33.41
C ILE A 651 -31.99 13.41 -32.86
N HIS A 652 -32.23 13.34 -31.55
CA HIS A 652 -32.88 12.23 -30.86
C HIS A 652 -33.80 12.81 -29.78
N THR A 653 -35.11 12.59 -29.89
CA THR A 653 -36.11 13.15 -28.95
C THR A 653 -36.34 12.28 -27.74
N ASP A 654 -36.14 10.97 -27.89
CA ASP A 654 -36.49 10.00 -26.86
C ASP A 654 -35.39 9.93 -25.80
N THR A 655 -35.69 9.33 -24.65
CA THR A 655 -34.66 9.04 -23.64
C THR A 655 -33.89 7.77 -24.01
N PHE A 656 -32.58 7.77 -23.80
CA PHE A 656 -31.75 6.58 -23.93
C PHE A 656 -32.21 5.47 -22.98
N PRO A 657 -32.14 4.18 -23.40
CA PRO A 657 -32.42 3.06 -22.51
C PRO A 657 -31.54 3.09 -21.25
N SER A 658 -32.11 2.75 -20.09
CA SER A 658 -31.39 2.72 -18.81
C SER A 658 -30.10 1.90 -18.87
N SER A 659 -30.09 0.81 -19.65
CA SER A 659 -28.91 -0.06 -19.87
C SER A 659 -27.70 0.66 -20.47
N VAL A 660 -27.87 1.78 -21.18
CA VAL A 660 -26.75 2.60 -21.66
C VAL A 660 -25.99 3.22 -20.47
N TYR A 661 -26.69 3.52 -19.38
CA TYR A 661 -26.14 4.09 -18.16
C TYR A 661 -25.57 3.04 -17.18
N SER A 662 -25.99 1.78 -17.28
CA SER A 662 -25.65 0.68 -16.37
C SER A 662 -24.91 -0.48 -17.04
N LEU A 663 -24.42 -0.37 -18.28
CA LEU A 663 -23.82 -1.49 -19.02
C LEU A 663 -22.70 -2.23 -18.25
N TYR A 664 -21.94 -1.51 -17.41
CA TYR A 664 -20.87 -2.08 -16.57
C TYR A 664 -21.36 -2.85 -15.32
N LEU A 665 -22.67 -2.82 -15.03
CA LEU A 665 -23.34 -3.54 -13.95
C LEU A 665 -24.16 -4.73 -14.44
N HIS A 666 -24.32 -4.88 -15.76
CA HIS A 666 -25.09 -5.96 -16.36
C HIS A 666 -24.18 -7.16 -16.67
N ASN A 667 -24.55 -8.33 -16.16
CA ASN A 667 -23.90 -9.58 -16.48
C ASN A 667 -24.28 -10.00 -17.91
N ILE A 668 -23.40 -9.65 -18.85
CA ILE A 668 -23.54 -9.94 -20.28
C ILE A 668 -23.67 -11.44 -20.63
N TRP A 669 -23.37 -12.35 -19.70
CA TRP A 669 -23.48 -13.81 -19.92
C TRP A 669 -24.73 -14.42 -19.24
N GLY A 670 -25.56 -13.58 -18.63
CA GLY A 670 -26.76 -13.99 -17.89
C GLY A 670 -26.46 -14.37 -16.44
N ASN A 671 -27.43 -14.13 -15.57
CA ASN A 671 -27.31 -14.50 -14.16
C ASN A 671 -27.24 -16.03 -13.99
N PRO A 672 -26.41 -16.53 -13.06
CA PRO A 672 -26.41 -17.95 -12.73
C PRO A 672 -27.80 -18.40 -12.27
N PRO A 673 -28.16 -19.68 -12.46
CA PRO A 673 -29.44 -20.21 -12.00
C PRO A 673 -29.60 -19.99 -10.49
N LYS A 674 -30.70 -19.35 -10.09
CA LYS A 674 -31.02 -19.13 -8.68
C LYS A 674 -31.47 -20.46 -8.06
N ASP A 675 -30.59 -21.09 -7.29
CA ASP A 675 -30.94 -22.27 -6.48
C ASP A 675 -32.10 -21.96 -5.52
N SER A 676 -32.90 -22.97 -5.17
CA SER A 676 -34.00 -22.80 -4.21
C SER A 676 -33.45 -22.71 -2.78
N GLU A 677 -33.41 -21.49 -2.24
CA GLU A 677 -32.84 -21.21 -0.92
C GLU A 677 -33.85 -21.46 0.24
N ALA A 678 -35.11 -21.75 -0.09
CA ALA A 678 -36.23 -21.89 0.86
C ALA A 678 -35.97 -22.92 1.97
N HIS A 679 -35.37 -24.08 1.64
CA HIS A 679 -35.06 -25.11 2.63
C HIS A 679 -34.03 -24.64 3.68
N LEU A 680 -33.04 -23.85 3.25
CA LEU A 680 -32.03 -23.27 4.15
C LEU A 680 -32.67 -22.24 5.10
N ILE A 681 -33.55 -21.38 4.57
CA ILE A 681 -34.26 -20.37 5.37
C ILE A 681 -35.14 -21.04 6.42
N GLY A 682 -35.97 -22.01 6.03
CA GLY A 682 -36.82 -22.76 6.97
C GLY A 682 -36.02 -23.45 8.08
N ALA A 683 -34.89 -24.08 7.74
CA ALA A 683 -34.00 -24.73 8.72
C ALA A 683 -33.31 -23.74 9.68
N MET A 684 -33.09 -22.48 9.27
CA MET A 684 -32.56 -21.44 10.14
C MET A 684 -33.64 -20.80 11.02
N VAL A 685 -34.80 -20.44 10.45
CA VAL A 685 -35.93 -19.83 11.19
C VAL A 685 -36.46 -20.76 12.28
N ALA A 686 -36.47 -22.08 12.03
CA ALA A 686 -36.84 -23.09 13.03
C ALA A 686 -35.95 -23.12 14.29
N GLN A 687 -34.78 -22.45 14.27
CA GLN A 687 -33.83 -22.39 15.38
C GLN A 687 -33.93 -21.13 16.23
N PHE A 688 -34.86 -20.22 15.91
CA PHE A 688 -35.10 -18.99 16.67
C PHE A 688 -35.67 -19.27 18.07
N PRO A 689 -35.33 -18.45 19.08
CA PRO A 689 -35.89 -18.59 20.42
C PRO A 689 -37.37 -18.17 20.45
N ARG A 690 -38.16 -18.71 21.39
CA ARG A 690 -39.61 -18.43 21.48
C ARG A 690 -39.93 -16.94 21.70
N ASN A 691 -39.06 -16.25 22.43
CA ASN A 691 -39.10 -14.81 22.72
C ASN A 691 -38.23 -13.98 21.75
N ALA A 692 -38.00 -14.46 20.52
CA ALA A 692 -37.18 -13.76 19.54
C ALA A 692 -37.64 -12.33 19.24
N ALA A 693 -38.96 -12.06 19.22
CA ALA A 693 -39.49 -10.71 19.01
C ALA A 693 -39.04 -9.76 20.14
N ASP A 694 -39.18 -10.18 21.40
CA ASP A 694 -38.82 -9.39 22.58
C ASP A 694 -37.30 -9.13 22.62
N ILE A 695 -36.49 -10.14 22.26
CA ILE A 695 -35.03 -10.01 22.14
C ILE A 695 -34.68 -9.00 21.04
N LEU A 696 -35.30 -9.10 19.87
CA LEU A 696 -35.06 -8.17 18.75
C LEU A 696 -35.43 -6.74 19.13
N GLU A 697 -36.59 -6.52 19.74
CA GLU A 697 -37.02 -5.18 20.16
C GLU A 697 -36.05 -4.57 21.19
N ALA A 698 -35.72 -5.31 22.27
CA ALA A 698 -34.78 -4.86 23.29
C ALA A 698 -33.36 -4.62 22.72
N THR A 699 -32.95 -5.39 21.72
CA THR A 699 -31.67 -5.18 21.01
C THR A 699 -31.70 -3.88 20.22
N ILE A 700 -32.76 -3.64 19.46
CA ILE A 700 -32.89 -2.41 18.66
C ILE A 700 -32.87 -1.19 19.58
N ASP A 701 -33.59 -1.22 20.70
CA ASP A 701 -33.57 -0.11 21.68
C ASP A 701 -32.19 0.09 22.32
N ARG A 702 -31.50 -0.98 22.75
CA ARG A 702 -30.15 -0.89 23.34
C ARG A 702 -29.09 -0.35 22.37
N TRP A 703 -29.20 -0.66 21.08
CA TRP A 703 -28.19 -0.29 20.09
C TRP A 703 -28.49 1.00 19.32
N THR A 704 -29.76 1.43 19.22
CA THR A 704 -30.16 2.67 18.53
C THR A 704 -29.37 3.91 18.97
N PRO A 705 -29.09 4.13 20.27
CA PRO A 705 -28.33 5.31 20.70
C PRO A 705 -26.88 5.39 20.20
N LEU A 706 -26.26 4.27 19.81
CA LEU A 706 -24.89 4.26 19.28
C LEU A 706 -24.87 4.02 17.76
N TYR A 707 -25.67 3.06 17.31
CA TYR A 707 -25.72 2.57 15.94
C TYR A 707 -27.17 2.36 15.51
N PRO A 708 -27.89 3.41 15.09
CA PRO A 708 -29.29 3.38 14.65
C PRO A 708 -29.45 2.75 13.25
N ILE A 709 -28.85 1.57 13.03
CA ILE A 709 -28.72 0.89 11.74
C ILE A 709 -30.10 0.52 11.15
N VAL A 710 -31.03 0.10 11.99
CA VAL A 710 -32.36 -0.40 11.59
C VAL A 710 -33.49 0.45 12.17
N HIS A 711 -34.68 0.33 11.60
CA HIS A 711 -35.90 0.97 12.12
C HIS A 711 -36.79 -0.09 12.79
N LYS A 712 -37.16 0.13 14.06
CA LYS A 712 -37.83 -0.87 14.92
C LYS A 712 -39.04 -1.50 14.24
N HIS A 713 -40.05 -0.70 13.88
CA HIS A 713 -41.34 -1.22 13.45
C HIS A 713 -41.22 -2.06 12.18
N SER A 714 -40.57 -1.53 11.14
CA SER A 714 -40.39 -2.26 9.87
C SER A 714 -39.53 -3.51 10.00
N THR A 715 -38.61 -3.56 10.98
CA THR A 715 -37.77 -4.74 11.26
C THR A 715 -38.59 -5.83 11.95
N LEU A 716 -39.44 -5.48 12.92
CA LEU A 716 -40.35 -6.43 13.56
C LEU A 716 -41.43 -6.95 12.58
N GLU A 717 -41.98 -6.10 11.71
CA GLU A 717 -42.86 -6.52 10.62
C GLU A 717 -42.18 -7.47 9.61
N ALA A 718 -40.90 -7.25 9.32
CA ALA A 718 -40.11 -8.12 8.45
C ALA A 718 -39.80 -9.46 9.15
N PHE A 719 -39.49 -9.43 10.46
CA PHE A 719 -39.31 -10.62 11.28
C PHE A 719 -40.57 -11.48 11.38
N HIS A 720 -41.74 -10.89 11.59
CA HIS A 720 -43.00 -11.63 11.62
C HIS A 720 -43.29 -12.31 10.28
N ARG A 721 -43.11 -11.60 9.15
CA ARG A 721 -43.20 -12.21 7.82
C ARG A 721 -42.20 -13.36 7.61
N LEU A 722 -40.94 -13.19 8.04
CA LEU A 722 -39.90 -14.22 7.99
C LEU A 722 -40.25 -15.48 8.78
N ARG A 723 -40.93 -15.33 9.92
CA ARG A 723 -41.37 -16.44 10.77
C ARG A 723 -42.62 -17.13 10.21
N ASP A 724 -43.56 -16.35 9.67
CA ASP A 724 -44.88 -16.83 9.29
C ASP A 724 -44.90 -17.39 7.84
N ASP A 725 -44.00 -16.91 6.96
CA ASP A 725 -43.74 -17.45 5.61
C ASP A 725 -42.22 -17.48 5.31
N PRO A 726 -41.48 -18.48 5.82
CA PRO A 726 -40.03 -18.59 5.61
C PRO A 726 -39.64 -18.99 4.18
N GLU A 727 -40.54 -19.57 3.38
CA GLU A 727 -40.19 -20.06 2.04
C GLU A 727 -40.10 -18.92 1.00
N ASN A 728 -40.82 -17.81 1.20
CA ASN A 728 -40.86 -16.66 0.29
C ASN A 728 -40.05 -15.43 0.78
N CYS A 729 -39.25 -15.56 1.84
CA CYS A 729 -38.55 -14.41 2.44
C CYS A 729 -37.13 -14.14 1.90
N ASP A 730 -36.73 -12.87 1.98
CA ASP A 730 -35.41 -12.39 1.53
C ASP A 730 -34.29 -12.77 2.52
N LEU A 731 -33.23 -13.40 2.02
CA LEU A 731 -32.02 -13.72 2.78
C LEU A 731 -31.39 -12.49 3.47
N SER A 732 -31.54 -11.31 2.86
CA SER A 732 -31.04 -10.04 3.41
C SER A 732 -31.69 -9.75 4.78
N ILE A 733 -32.98 -10.04 4.93
CA ILE A 733 -33.73 -9.89 6.19
C ILE A 733 -33.33 -10.97 7.19
N LEU A 734 -33.15 -12.23 6.75
CA LEU A 734 -32.70 -13.31 7.62
C LEU A 734 -31.31 -13.01 8.21
N HIS A 735 -30.37 -12.51 7.41
CA HIS A 735 -29.02 -12.14 7.85
C HIS A 735 -29.05 -10.98 8.87
N GLN A 736 -29.86 -9.95 8.63
CA GLN A 736 -30.11 -8.86 9.57
C GLN A 736 -30.69 -9.37 10.90
N VAL A 737 -31.75 -10.19 10.86
CA VAL A 737 -32.38 -10.78 12.06
C VAL A 737 -31.41 -11.65 12.84
N LEU A 738 -30.62 -12.50 12.17
CA LEU A 738 -29.60 -13.33 12.82
C LEU A 738 -28.49 -12.49 13.47
N GLY A 739 -28.08 -11.39 12.85
CA GLY A 739 -27.14 -10.43 13.44
C GLY A 739 -27.70 -9.76 14.70
N LEU A 740 -28.96 -9.32 14.67
CA LEU A 740 -29.63 -8.74 15.83
C LEU A 740 -29.81 -9.78 16.96
N LEU A 741 -30.18 -11.02 16.64
CA LEU A 741 -30.25 -12.10 17.62
C LEU A 741 -28.86 -12.40 18.23
N ALA A 742 -27.77 -12.32 17.45
CA ALA A 742 -26.43 -12.46 17.99
C ALA A 742 -26.08 -11.34 18.98
N LEU A 743 -26.34 -10.06 18.64
CA LEU A 743 -26.14 -8.95 19.58
C LEU A 743 -27.05 -9.04 20.82
N GLY A 744 -28.31 -9.42 20.65
CA GLY A 744 -29.32 -9.51 21.71
C GLY A 744 -29.14 -10.68 22.68
N THR A 745 -28.30 -11.65 22.35
CA THR A 745 -28.03 -12.83 23.19
C THR A 745 -26.63 -12.83 23.82
N LEU A 746 -25.88 -11.74 23.65
CA LEU A 746 -24.62 -11.49 24.38
C LEU A 746 -24.85 -11.53 25.90
N GLY A 747 -24.08 -12.36 26.61
CA GLY A 747 -24.16 -12.50 28.06
C GLY A 747 -25.42 -13.22 28.59
N LEU A 748 -26.33 -13.69 27.72
CA LEU A 748 -27.43 -14.55 28.16
C LEU A 748 -26.94 -16.00 28.34
N PRO A 749 -27.39 -16.70 29.39
CA PRO A 749 -26.97 -18.07 29.65
C PRO A 749 -27.42 -19.01 28.52
N GLY A 750 -26.50 -19.85 28.05
CA GLY A 750 -26.75 -20.78 26.94
C GLY A 750 -25.85 -22.01 27.00
N THR A 751 -26.35 -23.13 26.48
CA THR A 751 -25.61 -24.41 26.50
C THR A 751 -24.51 -24.44 25.44
N CYS A 752 -23.26 -24.19 25.85
CA CYS A 752 -22.10 -24.47 25.02
C CYS A 752 -21.78 -25.97 24.95
N THR A 753 -21.21 -26.43 23.84
CA THR A 753 -20.73 -27.80 23.66
C THR A 753 -19.59 -28.20 24.60
N GLN A 754 -18.93 -27.25 25.26
CA GLN A 754 -17.78 -27.48 26.16
C GLN A 754 -18.06 -27.18 27.64
N ALA A 755 -19.34 -27.08 28.04
CA ALA A 755 -19.75 -26.96 29.46
C ALA A 755 -19.10 -25.80 30.25
N HIS A 756 -19.01 -24.61 29.63
CA HIS A 756 -18.50 -23.38 30.23
C HIS A 756 -19.44 -22.19 29.98
N GLU A 757 -19.52 -21.25 30.93
CA GLU A 757 -20.45 -20.11 30.94
C GLU A 757 -19.86 -18.86 30.27
N HIS A 758 -19.28 -19.02 29.07
CA HIS A 758 -18.60 -17.93 28.39
C HIS A 758 -19.58 -16.92 27.76
N PHE A 759 -19.23 -15.63 27.82
CA PHE A 759 -20.05 -14.47 27.43
C PHE A 759 -20.69 -14.54 26.03
N LEU A 760 -20.06 -15.24 25.08
CA LEU A 760 -20.50 -15.35 23.69
C LEU A 760 -21.29 -16.64 23.37
N CYS A 761 -21.51 -17.55 24.32
CA CYS A 761 -21.95 -18.92 24.02
C CYS A 761 -23.28 -19.02 23.27
N LEU A 762 -24.30 -18.25 23.66
CA LEU A 762 -25.59 -18.24 22.96
C LEU A 762 -25.53 -17.46 21.64
N SER A 763 -24.75 -16.37 21.60
CA SER A 763 -24.66 -15.47 20.45
C SER A 763 -23.89 -16.04 19.27
N GLU A 764 -22.84 -16.85 19.51
CA GLU A 764 -22.06 -17.49 18.44
C GLU A 764 -22.94 -18.35 17.53
N LYS A 765 -23.99 -18.99 18.06
CA LYS A 765 -24.93 -19.78 17.24
C LYS A 765 -25.55 -18.92 16.14
N TYR A 766 -26.13 -17.78 16.51
CA TYR A 766 -26.81 -16.88 15.57
C TYR A 766 -25.82 -16.18 14.65
N TYR A 767 -24.63 -15.82 15.15
CA TYR A 767 -23.56 -15.28 14.32
C TYR A 767 -23.05 -16.28 13.28
N HIS A 768 -22.79 -17.54 13.65
CA HIS A 768 -22.37 -18.58 12.69
C HIS A 768 -23.40 -18.78 11.58
N MET A 769 -24.69 -18.83 11.93
CA MET A 769 -25.77 -18.87 10.93
C MET A 769 -25.71 -17.64 10.02
N SER A 770 -25.59 -16.43 10.59
CA SER A 770 -25.47 -15.17 9.85
C SER A 770 -24.26 -15.17 8.89
N ALA A 771 -23.10 -15.63 9.35
CA ALA A 771 -21.85 -15.65 8.60
C ALA A 771 -21.89 -16.60 7.38
N THR A 772 -22.65 -17.71 7.45
CA THR A 772 -22.85 -18.58 6.27
C THR A 772 -23.65 -17.90 5.15
N LEU A 773 -24.45 -16.87 5.45
CA LEU A 773 -25.21 -16.11 4.46
C LEU A 773 -24.37 -15.00 3.80
N THR A 774 -23.33 -14.50 4.46
CA THR A 774 -22.46 -13.41 3.97
C THR A 774 -21.86 -13.72 2.58
N SER A 775 -21.52 -14.98 2.30
CA SER A 775 -21.00 -15.41 0.99
C SER A 775 -22.05 -15.35 -0.12
N LYS A 776 -23.33 -15.58 0.17
CA LYS A 776 -24.43 -15.48 -0.81
C LYS A 776 -24.85 -14.03 -1.05
N LEU A 777 -24.73 -13.18 -0.04
CA LEU A 777 -25.23 -11.80 -0.07
C LEU A 777 -24.30 -10.81 -0.77
N HIS A 778 -23.03 -11.16 -1.04
CA HIS A 778 -22.13 -10.27 -1.79
C HIS A 778 -22.59 -10.01 -3.24
N GLU A 779 -23.38 -10.92 -3.83
CA GLU A 779 -23.93 -10.77 -5.19
C GLU A 779 -25.21 -9.90 -5.22
N ARG A 780 -25.89 -9.71 -4.08
CA ARG A 780 -27.17 -9.03 -3.96
C ARG A 780 -27.07 -7.81 -3.03
N PRO A 781 -26.40 -6.72 -3.45
CA PRO A 781 -26.21 -5.54 -2.62
C PRO A 781 -27.56 -4.86 -2.33
N SER A 782 -28.00 -4.83 -1.08
CA SER A 782 -29.28 -4.23 -0.68
C SER A 782 -29.10 -3.46 0.64
N LEU A 783 -30.03 -2.55 0.96
CA LEU A 783 -29.98 -1.83 2.24
C LEU A 783 -30.07 -2.80 3.44
N PRO A 784 -30.95 -3.82 3.47
CA PRO A 784 -30.95 -4.83 4.54
C PRO A 784 -29.67 -5.69 4.58
N THR A 785 -29.07 -6.03 3.42
CA THR A 785 -27.77 -6.71 3.40
C THR A 785 -26.70 -5.85 4.07
N LEU A 786 -26.58 -4.57 3.71
CA LEU A 786 -25.63 -3.66 4.32
C LEU A 786 -25.85 -3.51 5.83
N GLN A 787 -27.10 -3.35 6.26
CA GLN A 787 -27.47 -3.31 7.67
C GLN A 787 -27.02 -4.59 8.41
N GLY A 788 -27.23 -5.78 7.82
CA GLY A 788 -26.75 -7.05 8.37
C GLY A 788 -25.22 -7.15 8.47
N LEU A 789 -24.49 -6.66 7.45
CA LEU A 789 -23.02 -6.60 7.46
C LEU A 789 -22.48 -5.70 8.57
N GLU A 790 -23.09 -4.52 8.78
CA GLU A 790 -22.71 -3.58 9.86
C GLU A 790 -22.97 -4.16 11.25
N ILE A 791 -24.12 -4.81 11.44
CA ILE A 791 -24.47 -5.51 12.69
C ILE A 791 -23.48 -6.66 12.97
N ALA A 792 -23.14 -7.44 11.94
CA ALA A 792 -22.15 -8.50 12.05
C ALA A 792 -20.73 -7.95 12.29
N GLN A 793 -20.38 -6.77 11.78
CA GLN A 793 -19.11 -6.09 12.07
C GLN A 793 -19.01 -5.67 13.54
N ILE A 794 -20.08 -5.10 14.11
CA ILE A 794 -20.16 -4.75 15.54
C ILE A 794 -20.00 -6.01 16.39
N TYR A 795 -20.70 -7.10 16.05
CA TYR A 795 -20.56 -8.38 16.75
C TYR A 795 -19.12 -8.95 16.68
N LEU A 796 -18.45 -8.81 15.53
CA LEU A 796 -17.06 -9.23 15.35
C LEU A 796 -16.06 -8.39 16.16
N GLN A 797 -16.32 -7.09 16.34
CA GLN A 797 -15.53 -6.24 17.25
C GLN A 797 -15.72 -6.67 18.71
N LEU A 798 -16.98 -6.84 19.15
CA LEU A 798 -17.32 -7.31 20.51
C LEU A 798 -16.70 -8.68 20.85
N SER A 799 -16.66 -9.58 19.88
CA SER A 799 -16.01 -10.89 20.00
C SER A 799 -14.49 -10.88 19.76
N SER A 800 -13.85 -9.70 19.72
CA SER A 800 -12.41 -9.49 19.49
C SER A 800 -11.84 -10.12 18.20
N ARG A 801 -12.68 -10.42 17.20
CA ARG A 801 -12.28 -10.97 15.90
C ARG A 801 -11.99 -9.85 14.89
N TYR A 802 -11.11 -8.93 15.29
CA TYR A 802 -10.84 -7.66 14.62
C TYR A 802 -10.42 -7.78 13.14
N SER A 803 -9.65 -8.82 12.79
CA SER A 803 -9.24 -9.06 11.39
C SER A 803 -10.45 -9.29 10.47
N VAL A 804 -11.38 -10.14 10.89
CA VAL A 804 -12.62 -10.42 10.16
C VAL A 804 -13.54 -9.19 10.17
N ALA A 805 -13.62 -8.47 11.29
CA ALA A 805 -14.37 -7.21 11.38
C ALA A 805 -13.88 -6.17 10.36
N SER A 806 -12.56 -6.04 10.18
CA SER A 806 -11.96 -5.10 9.21
C SER A 806 -12.25 -5.51 7.77
N GLN A 807 -12.17 -6.81 7.44
CA GLN A 807 -12.53 -7.32 6.11
C GLN A 807 -14.02 -7.07 5.79
N LEU A 808 -14.90 -7.36 6.75
CA LEU A 808 -16.34 -7.15 6.62
C LEU A 808 -16.68 -5.65 6.47
N GLY A 809 -16.01 -4.79 7.24
CA GLY A 809 -16.12 -3.34 7.07
C GLY A 809 -15.63 -2.84 5.72
N GLY A 810 -14.64 -3.50 5.10
CA GLY A 810 -14.25 -3.26 3.72
C GLY A 810 -15.38 -3.54 2.72
N MET A 811 -16.09 -4.65 2.91
CA MET A 811 -17.27 -5.01 2.10
C MET A 811 -18.43 -4.03 2.33
N ALA A 812 -18.78 -3.73 3.59
CA ALA A 812 -19.85 -2.81 3.95
C ALA A 812 -19.60 -1.39 3.41
N THR A 813 -18.39 -0.84 3.57
CA THR A 813 -18.00 0.46 2.99
C THR A 813 -18.15 0.49 1.47
N ARG A 814 -17.71 -0.57 0.76
CA ARG A 814 -17.87 -0.66 -0.69
C ARG A 814 -19.34 -0.77 -1.10
N MET A 815 -20.14 -1.54 -0.36
CA MET A 815 -21.58 -1.69 -0.62
C MET A 815 -22.35 -0.38 -0.36
N ALA A 816 -22.05 0.34 0.71
CA ALA A 816 -22.63 1.66 1.01
C ALA A 816 -22.29 2.69 -0.09
N GLN A 817 -21.04 2.70 -0.55
CA GLN A 817 -20.64 3.55 -1.70
C GLN A 817 -21.39 3.16 -2.98
N ASN A 818 -21.50 1.86 -3.27
CA ASN A 818 -22.24 1.32 -4.42
C ASN A 818 -23.75 1.61 -4.35
N LEU A 819 -24.37 1.62 -3.17
CA LEU A 819 -25.78 1.98 -2.97
C LEU A 819 -26.01 3.50 -2.96
N GLY A 820 -24.95 4.31 -3.10
CA GLY A 820 -25.01 5.77 -3.18
C GLY A 820 -25.11 6.51 -1.85
N LEU A 821 -24.98 5.83 -0.70
CA LEU A 821 -25.19 6.38 0.64
C LEU A 821 -24.23 7.54 1.01
N HIS A 822 -23.05 7.57 0.40
CA HIS A 822 -22.03 8.62 0.56
C HIS A 822 -22.40 9.99 -0.04
N ARG A 823 -23.59 10.12 -0.66
CA ARG A 823 -24.07 11.31 -1.38
C ARG A 823 -25.25 11.95 -0.67
N HIS A 824 -25.39 13.26 -0.84
CA HIS A 824 -26.48 14.04 -0.25
C HIS A 824 -27.86 13.45 -0.64
N SER A 825 -28.70 13.18 0.36
CA SER A 825 -29.99 12.49 0.24
C SER A 825 -30.87 13.04 -0.90
N GLN A 826 -31.01 14.37 -0.97
CA GLN A 826 -31.83 15.08 -1.96
C GLN A 826 -31.41 14.86 -3.43
N ARG A 827 -30.24 14.27 -3.72
CA ARG A 827 -29.86 13.89 -5.09
C ARG A 827 -30.72 12.75 -5.63
N PHE A 828 -31.32 11.95 -4.75
CA PHE A 828 -32.10 10.76 -5.08
C PHE A 828 -33.52 10.85 -4.49
N LYS A 829 -34.47 10.15 -5.10
CA LYS A 829 -35.87 10.14 -4.64
C LYS A 829 -36.19 8.78 -4.02
N PHE A 830 -36.24 8.76 -2.70
CA PHE A 830 -36.69 7.64 -1.88
C PHE A 830 -37.86 8.09 -1.01
N ASP A 831 -38.57 7.15 -0.37
CA ASP A 831 -39.53 7.51 0.68
C ASP A 831 -38.81 8.05 1.94
N PRO A 832 -39.49 8.75 2.86
CA PRO A 832 -38.85 9.39 4.00
C PRO A 832 -38.15 8.40 4.94
N LEU A 833 -38.73 7.21 5.15
CA LEU A 833 -38.14 6.15 5.97
C LEU A 833 -36.86 5.59 5.33
N GLU A 834 -36.88 5.25 4.05
CA GLU A 834 -35.68 4.78 3.34
C GLU A 834 -34.62 5.88 3.28
N THR A 835 -35.01 7.15 3.08
CA THR A 835 -34.09 8.29 3.09
C THR A 835 -33.37 8.42 4.42
N GLU A 836 -34.10 8.33 5.54
CA GLU A 836 -33.55 8.45 6.88
C GLU A 836 -32.69 7.23 7.27
N LEU A 837 -33.11 6.01 6.92
CA LEU A 837 -32.30 4.81 7.10
C LEU A 837 -30.98 4.87 6.32
N ARG A 838 -30.99 5.34 5.06
CA ARG A 838 -29.77 5.51 4.25
C ARG A 838 -28.76 6.45 4.91
N ARG A 839 -29.22 7.55 5.53
CA ARG A 839 -28.34 8.45 6.31
C ARG A 839 -27.76 7.75 7.54
N ARG A 840 -28.60 7.06 8.32
CA ARG A 840 -28.18 6.39 9.56
C ARG A 840 -27.13 5.34 9.29
N VAL A 841 -27.41 4.43 8.37
CA VAL A 841 -26.50 3.36 7.92
C VAL A 841 -25.18 3.95 7.39
N TRP A 842 -25.22 5.01 6.56
CA TRP A 842 -24.01 5.69 6.11
C TRP A 842 -23.11 6.15 7.26
N TRP A 843 -23.69 6.83 8.26
CA TRP A 843 -22.93 7.42 9.36
C TRP A 843 -22.52 6.40 10.44
N CYS A 844 -23.28 5.31 10.60
CA CYS A 844 -22.82 4.11 11.31
C CYS A 844 -21.53 3.58 10.67
N GLN A 845 -21.55 3.30 9.36
CA GLN A 845 -20.38 2.77 8.66
C GLN A 845 -19.20 3.76 8.60
N TYR A 846 -19.47 5.05 8.45
CA TYR A 846 -18.46 6.11 8.55
C TYR A 846 -17.71 6.05 9.88
N SER A 847 -18.46 5.87 10.97
CA SER A 847 -17.91 5.80 12.32
C SER A 847 -17.15 4.49 12.54
N LEU A 848 -17.71 3.37 12.10
CA LEU A 848 -17.05 2.06 12.15
C LEU A 848 -15.71 2.07 11.39
N ASP A 849 -15.63 2.70 10.20
CA ASP A 849 -14.38 2.89 9.44
C ASP A 849 -13.37 3.77 10.20
N ALA A 850 -13.79 4.96 10.64
CA ALA A 850 -12.91 5.92 11.31
C ALA A 850 -12.32 5.37 12.62
N PHE A 851 -13.16 4.79 13.48
CA PHE A 851 -12.73 4.19 14.74
C PHE A 851 -11.89 2.93 14.51
N SER A 852 -12.34 1.98 13.68
CA SER A 852 -11.54 0.77 13.40
C SER A 852 -10.17 1.10 12.79
N SER A 853 -10.09 2.12 11.93
CA SER A 853 -8.83 2.57 11.35
C SER A 853 -7.89 3.14 12.42
N ALA A 854 -8.41 4.00 13.30
CA ALA A 854 -7.62 4.62 14.36
C ALA A 854 -7.01 3.62 15.34
N TYR A 855 -7.80 2.62 15.76
CA TYR A 855 -7.39 1.70 16.80
C TYR A 855 -6.52 0.53 16.31
N HIS A 856 -6.62 0.13 15.04
CA HIS A 856 -5.75 -0.89 14.44
C HIS A 856 -4.52 -0.30 13.71
N GLY A 857 -4.38 1.03 13.63
CA GLY A 857 -3.29 1.68 12.91
C GLY A 857 -3.39 1.56 11.38
N MET A 858 -4.62 1.39 10.86
CA MET A 858 -4.91 1.19 9.45
C MET A 858 -5.32 2.50 8.76
N PRO A 859 -5.10 2.66 7.44
CA PRO A 859 -5.64 3.79 6.70
C PRO A 859 -7.16 3.67 6.53
N ARG A 860 -7.89 4.78 6.67
CA ARG A 860 -9.34 4.86 6.42
C ARG A 860 -9.70 4.46 4.99
N LEU A 861 -10.83 3.78 4.85
CA LEU A 861 -11.42 3.42 3.56
C LEU A 861 -12.30 4.55 3.00
N ILE A 862 -12.94 5.32 3.89
CA ILE A 862 -13.75 6.48 3.52
C ILE A 862 -12.86 7.74 3.56
N ARG A 863 -12.84 8.49 2.46
CA ARG A 863 -12.11 9.76 2.32
C ARG A 863 -13.10 10.90 2.34
N ASP A 864 -12.90 11.88 3.21
CA ASP A 864 -13.91 12.92 3.45
C ASP A 864 -14.12 13.84 2.23
N GLN A 865 -13.09 13.99 1.38
CA GLN A 865 -13.16 14.67 0.08
C GLN A 865 -14.19 14.08 -0.91
N ASP A 866 -14.58 12.80 -0.74
CA ASP A 866 -15.48 12.10 -1.65
C ASP A 866 -16.92 12.03 -1.13
N VAL A 867 -17.20 12.57 0.06
CA VAL A 867 -18.48 12.47 0.79
C VAL A 867 -19.23 13.79 0.80
N ASP A 868 -20.52 13.76 0.45
CA ASP A 868 -21.44 14.90 0.60
C ASP A 868 -22.77 14.52 1.27
N ALA A 869 -22.81 13.37 1.95
CA ALA A 869 -23.95 12.91 2.73
C ALA A 869 -24.29 13.84 3.90
N ASP A 870 -25.58 14.10 4.08
CA ASP A 870 -26.17 14.80 5.20
C ASP A 870 -26.22 13.92 6.47
N LEU A 871 -26.13 14.54 7.65
CA LEU A 871 -26.30 13.84 8.93
C LEU A 871 -27.75 13.33 9.08
N PRO A 872 -28.00 12.25 9.85
CA PRO A 872 -29.35 11.78 10.16
C PRO A 872 -30.21 12.84 10.85
N SER A 873 -31.52 12.69 10.74
CA SER A 873 -32.47 13.56 11.41
C SER A 873 -32.54 13.21 12.90
N ARG A 874 -32.72 14.22 13.78
CA ARG A 874 -33.03 14.02 15.20
C ARG A 874 -34.48 13.54 15.32
N VAL A 875 -34.75 12.26 15.06
CA VAL A 875 -36.10 11.67 15.06
C VAL A 875 -36.04 10.22 15.55
N ASP A 876 -37.03 9.81 16.33
CA ASP A 876 -37.11 8.45 16.88
C ASP A 876 -37.90 7.49 15.97
N HIS A 877 -37.94 6.20 16.32
CA HIS A 877 -38.55 5.16 15.47
C HIS A 877 -40.05 5.42 15.21
N ASP A 878 -40.79 5.84 16.22
CA ASP A 878 -42.22 6.19 16.13
C ASP A 878 -42.49 7.48 15.34
N GLN A 879 -41.46 8.28 15.08
CA GLN A 879 -41.54 9.57 14.40
C GLN A 879 -41.29 9.48 12.89
N VAL A 880 -40.96 8.30 12.35
CA VAL A 880 -40.62 8.10 10.93
C VAL A 880 -41.49 7.02 10.29
N SER A 881 -42.18 7.37 9.20
CA SER A 881 -42.92 6.42 8.35
C SER A 881 -42.55 6.57 6.88
N ARG A 882 -43.15 5.73 6.00
CA ARG A 882 -42.99 5.85 4.54
C ARG A 882 -43.75 7.05 3.96
N GLU A 883 -44.58 7.72 4.75
CA GLU A 883 -45.44 8.82 4.34
C GLU A 883 -44.96 10.16 4.92
N SER A 884 -44.44 10.16 6.15
CA SER A 884 -44.04 11.39 6.84
C SER A 884 -42.89 11.19 7.84
N VAL A 885 -42.27 12.33 8.21
CA VAL A 885 -41.33 12.43 9.33
C VAL A 885 -41.88 13.51 10.25
N ALA A 886 -42.16 13.13 11.50
CA ALA A 886 -42.38 14.06 12.60
C ALA A 886 -41.02 14.49 13.17
N PHE A 887 -40.90 15.74 13.59
CA PHE A 887 -39.70 16.24 14.27
C PHE A 887 -40.03 16.52 15.73
N PRO A 888 -39.13 16.20 16.68
CA PRO A 888 -39.31 16.51 18.09
C PRO A 888 -39.39 18.03 18.31
N LEU A 889 -40.09 18.44 19.37
CA LEU A 889 -40.19 19.83 19.76
C LEU A 889 -38.83 20.36 20.26
N PRO A 890 -38.57 21.69 20.17
CA PRO A 890 -37.34 22.27 20.69
C PRO A 890 -37.17 21.98 22.19
N GLY A 891 -36.12 21.22 22.53
CA GLY A 891 -35.82 20.80 23.91
C GLY A 891 -36.08 19.31 24.18
N GLU A 892 -36.89 18.63 23.34
CA GLU A 892 -37.05 17.18 23.43
C GLU A 892 -35.76 16.45 22.99
N ARG A 893 -35.44 15.37 23.69
CA ARG A 893 -34.34 14.45 23.36
C ARG A 893 -34.84 13.37 22.41
N SER A 894 -33.97 12.99 21.47
CA SER A 894 -34.14 11.83 20.60
C SER A 894 -33.14 10.75 21.01
N GLN A 895 -33.50 9.48 20.90
CA GLN A 895 -32.58 8.35 21.08
C GLN A 895 -31.36 8.46 20.15
N VAL A 896 -31.50 9.12 19.00
CA VAL A 896 -30.44 9.28 17.98
C VAL A 896 -29.43 10.39 18.30
N ASP A 897 -29.68 11.21 19.34
CA ASP A 897 -28.79 12.33 19.71
C ASP A 897 -27.36 11.85 20.08
N THR A 898 -27.26 10.78 20.87
CA THR A 898 -26.00 10.10 21.20
C THR A 898 -25.23 9.68 19.95
N ALA A 899 -25.93 9.10 18.95
CA ALA A 899 -25.33 8.67 17.69
C ALA A 899 -24.83 9.86 16.87
N LEU A 900 -25.58 10.97 16.83
CA LEU A 900 -25.15 12.21 16.17
C LEU A 900 -23.91 12.81 16.82
N CYS A 901 -23.74 12.70 18.14
CA CYS A 901 -22.53 13.08 18.83
C CYS A 901 -21.36 12.14 18.48
N MET A 902 -21.58 10.81 18.45
CA MET A 902 -20.60 9.83 17.95
C MET A 902 -20.14 10.13 16.51
N PHE A 903 -21.06 10.42 15.59
CA PHE A 903 -20.76 10.68 14.19
C PHE A 903 -19.89 11.93 13.99
N LYS A 904 -20.15 12.99 14.77
CA LYS A 904 -19.31 14.20 14.79
C LYS A 904 -17.89 13.91 15.32
N LEU A 905 -17.77 13.04 16.33
CA LEU A 905 -16.47 12.64 16.87
C LEU A 905 -15.68 11.81 15.86
N ALA A 906 -16.35 10.91 15.12
CA ALA A 906 -15.73 10.12 14.07
C ALA A 906 -15.07 10.99 12.99
N VAL A 907 -15.65 12.14 12.65
CA VAL A 907 -15.03 13.12 11.73
C VAL A 907 -13.72 13.67 12.32
N ILE A 908 -13.72 14.09 13.59
CA ILE A 908 -12.51 14.63 14.27
C ILE A 908 -11.41 13.57 14.33
N VAL A 909 -11.76 12.32 14.66
CA VAL A 909 -10.82 11.18 14.66
C VAL A 909 -10.31 10.89 13.25
N GLY A 910 -11.19 10.91 12.25
CA GLY A 910 -10.83 10.75 10.84
C GLY A 910 -9.84 11.79 10.36
N GLU A 911 -10.04 13.06 10.71
CA GLU A 911 -9.08 14.13 10.43
C GLU A 911 -7.74 13.97 11.15
N ALA A 912 -7.75 13.49 12.40
CA ALA A 912 -6.52 13.24 13.14
C ALA A 912 -5.66 12.20 12.41
N LEU A 913 -6.26 11.14 11.85
CA LEU A 913 -5.56 10.15 11.03
C LEU A 913 -4.95 10.78 9.76
N GLU A 914 -5.73 11.54 9.00
CA GLU A 914 -5.25 12.17 7.76
C GLU A 914 -4.16 13.24 8.01
N LYS A 915 -4.23 13.99 9.12
CA LYS A 915 -3.34 15.12 9.41
C LYS A 915 -2.08 14.74 10.20
N LEU A 916 -2.20 13.85 11.19
CA LEU A 916 -1.14 13.52 12.15
C LEU A 916 -0.43 12.21 11.82
N TYR A 917 -1.18 11.16 11.43
CA TYR A 917 -0.65 9.80 11.25
C TYR A 917 -0.20 9.49 9.80
N THR A 918 -0.47 10.40 8.86
CA THR A 918 -0.02 10.31 7.45
C THR A 918 1.52 10.19 7.29
N THR A 919 1.95 9.48 6.24
CA THR A 919 3.37 9.33 5.87
C THR A 919 3.93 10.51 5.07
N THR A 920 3.09 11.25 4.34
CA THR A 920 3.54 12.23 3.33
C THR A 920 3.40 13.71 3.74
N ARG A 921 2.63 14.02 4.80
CA ARG A 921 2.33 15.42 5.21
C ARG A 921 2.62 15.71 6.69
N ARG A 922 3.69 15.16 7.29
CA ARG A 922 3.97 15.24 8.74
C ARG A 922 4.34 16.63 9.31
N ARG A 923 4.67 17.63 8.48
CA ARG A 923 5.03 18.99 8.96
C ARG A 923 3.86 19.67 9.69
N GLY A 924 4.19 20.62 10.58
CA GLY A 924 3.21 21.44 11.31
C GLY A 924 2.44 20.70 12.41
N GLY A 925 3.02 19.65 13.02
CA GLY A 925 2.37 18.80 14.03
C GLY A 925 1.72 19.58 15.16
N VAL A 926 2.45 20.50 15.81
CA VAL A 926 1.95 21.35 16.91
C VAL A 926 0.65 22.08 16.52
N ALA A 927 0.65 22.82 15.41
CA ALA A 927 -0.52 23.60 14.97
C ALA A 927 -1.74 22.71 14.64
N LYS A 928 -1.51 21.50 14.11
CA LYS A 928 -2.57 20.52 13.86
C LYS A 928 -3.15 19.94 15.14
N ILE A 929 -2.29 19.64 16.13
CA ILE A 929 -2.71 19.18 17.47
C ILE A 929 -3.56 20.27 18.13
N THR A 930 -3.12 21.52 18.11
CA THR A 930 -3.89 22.65 18.64
C THR A 930 -5.25 22.80 17.95
N GLN A 931 -5.31 22.68 16.61
CA GLN A 931 -6.57 22.74 15.86
C GLN A 931 -7.52 21.59 16.26
N LEU A 932 -7.05 20.35 16.21
CA LEU A 932 -7.87 19.17 16.48
C LEU A 932 -8.33 19.13 17.94
N GLN A 933 -7.49 19.57 18.89
CA GLN A 933 -7.89 19.70 20.29
C GLN A 933 -8.94 20.79 20.49
N ALA A 934 -8.87 21.92 19.77
CA ALA A 934 -9.92 22.94 19.83
C ALA A 934 -11.26 22.40 19.30
N GLU A 935 -11.23 21.62 18.21
CA GLU A 935 -12.41 20.96 17.64
C GLU A 935 -13.00 19.90 18.60
N LEU A 936 -12.15 19.10 19.25
CA LEU A 936 -12.56 18.13 20.28
C LEU A 936 -13.13 18.82 21.54
N THR A 937 -12.55 19.93 21.98
CA THR A 937 -13.09 20.73 23.11
C THR A 937 -14.43 21.38 22.77
N MET A 938 -14.66 21.79 21.52
CA MET A 938 -15.98 22.27 21.08
C MET A 938 -17.02 21.14 21.11
N TRP A 939 -16.63 19.94 20.67
CA TRP A 939 -17.48 18.75 20.73
C TRP A 939 -17.83 18.37 22.18
N GLU A 940 -16.87 18.41 23.12
CA GLU A 940 -17.13 18.10 24.54
C GLU A 940 -18.18 19.03 25.16
N ARG A 941 -18.16 20.32 24.79
CA ARG A 941 -19.16 21.30 25.27
C ARG A 941 -20.58 20.95 24.80
N MET A 942 -20.75 20.25 23.68
CA MET A 942 -22.07 19.77 23.25
C MET A 942 -22.65 18.78 24.27
N LEU A 943 -21.85 17.81 24.72
CA LEU A 943 -22.23 16.85 25.77
C LEU A 943 -22.63 17.52 27.09
N ALA A 944 -21.94 18.61 27.45
CA ALA A 944 -22.27 19.38 28.65
C ALA A 944 -23.57 20.18 28.50
N THR A 945 -23.80 20.76 27.31
CA THR A 945 -25.02 21.53 27.03
C THR A 945 -26.27 20.63 27.02
N GLU A 946 -26.14 19.36 26.62
CA GLU A 946 -27.24 18.38 26.61
C GLU A 946 -27.74 17.97 28.01
N LYS A 947 -27.00 18.27 29.09
CA LYS A 947 -27.40 17.97 30.50
C LYS A 947 -28.02 19.14 31.28
N LEU A 948 -28.13 20.34 30.70
CA LEU A 948 -28.50 21.58 31.42
C LEU A 948 -30.02 21.84 31.55
N THR A 949 -30.88 20.82 31.49
CA THR A 949 -32.35 20.97 31.53
C THR A 949 -33.07 20.44 32.78
N ASP A 950 -32.38 19.77 33.71
CA ASP A 950 -33.00 19.09 34.87
C ASP A 950 -32.31 19.40 36.22
N ALA A 951 -31.73 20.59 36.37
CA ALA A 951 -31.19 21.05 37.66
C ALA A 951 -31.75 22.44 37.99
N ASP A 952 -32.59 22.50 39.03
CA ASP A 952 -33.07 23.75 39.61
C ASP A 952 -31.91 24.60 40.17
N ASP A 953 -32.17 25.91 40.20
CA ASP A 953 -31.29 26.99 40.63
C ASP A 953 -30.81 26.82 42.10
N ASP A 954 -29.54 26.47 42.30
CA ASP A 954 -28.82 26.79 43.55
C ASP A 954 -27.31 27.01 43.27
N GLY A 955 -26.78 28.13 43.76
CA GLY A 955 -25.53 28.70 43.26
C GLY A 955 -24.25 28.11 43.87
N GLY A 956 -23.29 27.71 43.02
CA GLY A 956 -21.93 27.37 43.45
C GLY A 956 -20.94 27.23 42.28
N ASP A 957 -19.79 27.90 42.37
CA ASP A 957 -18.68 27.86 41.40
C ASP A 957 -17.91 26.52 41.43
N LEU A 958 -18.58 25.43 41.04
CA LEU A 958 -17.95 24.15 40.69
C LEU A 958 -18.69 23.54 39.49
N LEU A 959 -17.95 23.19 38.43
CA LEU A 959 -18.49 22.38 37.33
C LEU A 959 -19.04 21.07 37.92
N PRO A 960 -20.33 20.71 37.71
CA PRO A 960 -20.92 19.53 38.33
C PRO A 960 -20.16 18.26 37.93
N ALA A 961 -19.87 17.40 38.92
CA ALA A 961 -19.39 16.06 38.64
C ALA A 961 -20.44 15.34 37.77
N VAL A 962 -20.05 14.94 36.57
CA VAL A 962 -20.97 14.38 35.58
C VAL A 962 -21.37 12.97 36.04
N ASN A 963 -22.57 12.80 36.57
CA ASN A 963 -23.08 11.47 36.93
C ASN A 963 -23.01 10.52 35.72
N ILE A 964 -22.30 9.40 35.90
CA ILE A 964 -22.00 8.36 34.90
C ILE A 964 -23.06 7.24 35.03
N ASP A 965 -24.33 7.62 35.02
CA ASP A 965 -25.43 6.70 35.33
C ASP A 965 -25.95 5.90 34.13
N THR A 966 -25.57 6.27 32.89
CA THR A 966 -26.05 5.59 31.67
C THR A 966 -24.89 5.13 30.77
N PHE A 967 -25.13 4.03 30.07
CA PHE A 967 -24.19 3.39 29.15
C PHE A 967 -23.71 4.32 28.03
N GLU A 968 -24.60 5.16 27.49
CA GLU A 968 -24.32 6.12 26.42
C GLU A 968 -23.32 7.19 26.86
N VAL A 969 -23.52 7.74 28.06
CA VAL A 969 -22.64 8.79 28.62
C VAL A 969 -21.26 8.22 28.94
N ALA A 970 -21.21 7.01 29.52
CA ALA A 970 -19.95 6.31 29.76
C ALA A 970 -19.20 6.01 28.46
N PHE A 971 -19.91 5.54 27.43
CA PHE A 971 -19.35 5.25 26.12
C PHE A 971 -18.82 6.50 25.42
N LEU A 972 -19.57 7.62 25.41
CA LEU A 972 -19.13 8.90 24.84
C LEU A 972 -17.93 9.50 25.59
N ARG A 973 -17.86 9.34 26.93
CA ARG A 973 -16.72 9.77 27.73
C ARG A 973 -15.46 8.94 27.45
N ALA A 974 -15.59 7.63 27.26
CA ALA A 974 -14.48 6.79 26.78
C ALA A 974 -14.03 7.21 25.36
N ALA A 975 -14.98 7.53 24.46
CA ALA A 975 -14.71 8.05 23.12
C ALA A 975 -13.84 9.31 23.14
N PHE A 976 -14.21 10.26 24.02
CA PHE A 976 -13.50 11.51 24.23
C PHE A 976 -12.06 11.31 24.72
N CYS A 977 -11.88 10.44 25.71
CA CYS A 977 -10.56 10.12 26.26
C CYS A 977 -9.67 9.49 25.18
N ASN A 978 -10.21 8.56 24.41
CA ASN A 978 -9.52 7.92 23.29
C ASN A 978 -9.14 8.94 22.20
N ALA A 979 -10.06 9.81 21.79
CA ALA A 979 -9.78 10.87 20.81
C ALA A 979 -8.69 11.85 21.31
N THR A 980 -8.72 12.24 22.59
CA THR A 980 -7.70 13.08 23.23
C THR A 980 -6.33 12.40 23.16
N VAL A 981 -6.25 11.11 23.52
CA VAL A 981 -5.02 10.33 23.42
C VAL A 981 -4.55 10.25 21.96
N HIS A 982 -5.43 9.99 21.00
CA HIS A 982 -5.05 9.92 19.58
C HIS A 982 -4.54 11.26 19.02
N ILE A 983 -5.09 12.39 19.42
CA ILE A 983 -4.63 13.73 18.98
C ILE A 983 -3.26 14.06 19.60
N HIS A 984 -3.06 13.79 20.89
CA HIS A 984 -1.85 14.21 21.61
C HIS A 984 -0.67 13.24 21.53
N ARG A 985 -0.92 11.92 21.35
CA ARG A 985 0.10 10.85 21.28
C ARG A 985 1.28 11.14 20.33
N PRO A 986 1.13 11.70 19.12
CA PRO A 986 2.26 11.96 18.22
C PRO A 986 3.30 12.94 18.78
N ALA A 987 2.92 13.82 19.72
CA ALA A 987 3.87 14.73 20.37
C ALA A 987 4.67 14.07 21.50
N LEU A 988 4.32 12.86 21.93
CA LEU A 988 5.12 12.09 22.91
C LEU A 988 6.43 11.56 22.31
N ALA A 989 6.56 11.61 20.97
CA ALA A 989 7.82 11.36 20.25
C ALA A 989 8.70 12.63 20.10
N PHE A 990 8.25 13.79 20.59
CA PHE A 990 9.07 15.00 20.61
C PHE A 990 10.09 14.95 21.75
N THR A 991 11.13 15.78 21.68
CA THR A 991 12.09 15.92 22.78
C THR A 991 11.39 16.50 24.02
N THR A 992 11.80 16.08 25.22
CA THR A 992 11.25 16.59 26.50
C THR A 992 11.43 18.11 26.68
N SER A 993 12.34 18.72 25.91
CA SER A 993 12.55 20.17 25.84
C SER A 993 11.51 20.93 25.00
N ASP A 994 10.70 20.24 24.19
CA ASP A 994 9.63 20.88 23.42
C ASP A 994 8.41 21.16 24.33
N PRO A 995 7.88 22.40 24.38
CA PRO A 995 6.72 22.71 25.21
C PRO A 995 5.49 21.82 24.93
N GLN A 996 5.30 21.41 23.67
CA GLN A 996 4.17 20.57 23.27
C GLN A 996 4.28 19.14 23.83
N PHE A 997 5.49 18.63 24.10
CA PHE A 997 5.67 17.32 24.74
C PHE A 997 4.95 17.28 26.10
N SER A 998 5.22 18.28 26.95
CA SER A 998 4.67 18.35 28.32
C SER A 998 3.16 18.55 28.31
N VAL A 999 2.66 19.44 27.45
CA VAL A 999 1.22 19.69 27.29
C VAL A 999 0.49 18.41 26.82
N SER A 1000 1.05 17.69 25.85
CA SER A 1000 0.47 16.45 25.36
C SER A 1000 0.57 15.30 26.36
N LEU A 1001 1.65 15.20 27.13
CA LEU A 1001 1.82 14.16 28.15
C LEU A 1001 0.77 14.29 29.26
N ILE A 1002 0.52 15.52 29.74
CA ILE A 1002 -0.53 15.80 30.72
C ILE A 1002 -1.92 15.52 30.14
N ALA A 1003 -2.17 15.89 28.88
CA ALA A 1003 -3.46 15.60 28.21
C ALA A 1003 -3.71 14.08 28.05
N CYS A 1004 -2.72 13.33 27.57
CA CYS A 1004 -2.79 11.87 27.46
C CYS A 1004 -2.96 11.20 28.84
N GLY A 1005 -2.23 11.67 29.87
CA GLY A 1005 -2.31 11.12 31.22
C GLY A 1005 -3.65 11.36 31.90
N ARG A 1006 -4.22 12.58 31.79
CA ARG A 1006 -5.56 12.87 32.32
C ARG A 1006 -6.65 12.04 31.65
N ALA A 1007 -6.61 11.93 30.32
CA ALA A 1007 -7.53 11.06 29.58
C ALA A 1007 -7.36 9.58 29.95
N SER A 1008 -6.12 9.15 30.24
CA SER A 1008 -5.80 7.79 30.67
C SER A 1008 -6.33 7.48 32.07
N ALA A 1009 -6.15 8.39 33.03
CA ALA A 1009 -6.70 8.28 34.39
C ALA A 1009 -8.24 8.16 34.37
N GLU A 1010 -8.89 8.98 33.54
CA GLU A 1010 -10.35 8.93 33.39
C GLU A 1010 -10.83 7.65 32.72
N LEU A 1011 -10.11 7.17 31.69
CA LEU A 1011 -10.41 5.88 31.04
C LEU A 1011 -10.32 4.70 32.01
N ILE A 1012 -9.30 4.68 32.88
CA ILE A 1012 -9.15 3.66 33.94
C ILE A 1012 -10.34 3.68 34.89
N ARG A 1013 -10.74 4.87 35.38
CA ARG A 1013 -11.90 5.04 36.27
C ARG A 1013 -13.19 4.57 35.61
N LEU A 1014 -13.45 4.97 34.37
CA LEU A 1014 -14.64 4.58 33.61
C LEU A 1014 -14.79 3.05 33.50
N PHE A 1015 -13.70 2.33 33.21
CA PHE A 1015 -13.74 0.87 33.14
C PHE A 1015 -13.78 0.17 34.51
N ALA A 1016 -13.38 0.83 35.59
CA ALA A 1016 -13.41 0.28 36.94
C ALA A 1016 -14.81 0.28 37.60
N ILE A 1017 -15.79 1.01 37.05
CA ILE A 1017 -17.15 1.19 37.62
C ILE A 1017 -17.92 -0.14 37.84
N GLY A 1018 -17.52 -1.23 37.18
CA GLY A 1018 -18.13 -2.56 37.32
C GLY A 1018 -17.39 -3.57 38.21
N ILE A 1019 -16.29 -3.20 38.87
CA ILE A 1019 -15.47 -4.14 39.65
C ILE A 1019 -16.10 -4.40 41.03
N GLY A 1020 -16.45 -5.67 41.29
CA GLY A 1020 -16.80 -6.15 42.64
C GLY A 1020 -18.25 -6.57 42.86
N ASP A 1021 -19.13 -6.42 41.87
CA ASP A 1021 -20.51 -6.93 41.91
C ASP A 1021 -20.78 -7.82 40.69
N GLU A 1022 -20.77 -9.13 40.90
CA GLU A 1022 -20.84 -10.12 39.82
C GLU A 1022 -22.22 -10.19 39.14
N THR A 1023 -23.25 -9.54 39.70
CA THR A 1023 -24.66 -9.79 39.36
C THR A 1023 -25.41 -8.61 38.73
N THR A 1024 -24.80 -7.42 38.60
CA THR A 1024 -25.50 -6.23 38.08
C THR A 1024 -25.29 -5.95 36.58
N PRO A 1025 -26.26 -5.31 35.90
CA PRO A 1025 -26.15 -4.89 34.49
C PRO A 1025 -24.90 -4.05 34.16
N ARG A 1026 -24.37 -3.33 35.15
CA ARG A 1026 -23.17 -2.49 35.02
C ARG A 1026 -21.93 -3.27 34.57
N ARG A 1027 -21.83 -4.56 34.90
CA ARG A 1027 -20.74 -5.43 34.41
C ARG A 1027 -20.84 -5.67 32.91
N LEU A 1028 -22.05 -5.94 32.40
CA LEU A 1028 -22.31 -6.11 30.97
C LEU A 1028 -21.97 -4.83 30.20
N ASP A 1029 -22.35 -3.68 30.74
CA ASP A 1029 -22.08 -2.38 30.13
C ASP A 1029 -20.57 -2.09 30.09
N ALA A 1030 -19.83 -2.32 31.18
CA ALA A 1030 -18.37 -2.16 31.20
C ALA A 1030 -17.66 -3.08 30.19
N VAL A 1031 -18.05 -4.36 30.13
CA VAL A 1031 -17.55 -5.33 29.14
C VAL A 1031 -17.89 -4.87 27.72
N THR A 1032 -19.13 -4.41 27.48
CA THR A 1032 -19.56 -3.92 26.17
C THR A 1032 -18.73 -2.71 25.73
N ILE A 1033 -18.55 -1.69 26.58
CA ILE A 1033 -17.72 -0.51 26.25
C ILE A 1033 -16.28 -0.97 25.94
N ALA A 1034 -15.70 -1.87 26.73
CA ALA A 1034 -14.30 -2.29 26.59
C ALA A 1034 -14.01 -3.12 25.33
N HIS A 1035 -15.02 -3.81 24.77
CA HIS A 1035 -14.89 -4.59 23.52
C HIS A 1035 -15.45 -3.87 22.29
N LEU A 1036 -16.39 -2.93 22.47
CA LEU A 1036 -16.99 -2.15 21.38
C LEU A 1036 -16.03 -1.09 20.85
N TYR A 1037 -15.11 -0.60 21.68
CA TYR A 1037 -13.88 0.02 21.18
C TYR A 1037 -12.94 -1.08 20.68
N PRO A 1038 -12.63 -1.14 19.37
CA PRO A 1038 -11.59 -2.03 18.90
C PRO A 1038 -10.29 -1.76 19.65
N ASN A 1039 -9.62 -2.81 20.12
CA ASN A 1039 -8.45 -2.72 21.01
C ASN A 1039 -8.69 -2.05 22.39
N GLY A 1040 -9.93 -1.92 22.90
CA GLY A 1040 -10.21 -1.27 24.19
C GLY A 1040 -9.42 -1.80 25.39
N MET A 1041 -9.20 -3.12 25.50
CA MET A 1041 -8.30 -3.72 26.51
C MET A 1041 -6.86 -3.25 26.38
N HIS A 1042 -6.36 -3.14 25.15
CA HIS A 1042 -5.02 -2.63 24.88
C HIS A 1042 -4.95 -1.12 25.17
N MET A 1043 -6.02 -0.35 24.92
CA MET A 1043 -6.08 1.07 25.31
C MET A 1043 -6.08 1.26 26.84
N LEU A 1044 -6.78 0.40 27.59
CA LEU A 1044 -6.73 0.37 29.05
C LEU A 1044 -5.31 0.05 29.55
N TRP A 1045 -4.64 -0.96 29.00
CA TRP A 1045 -3.23 -1.24 29.31
C TRP A 1045 -2.29 -0.07 28.97
N GLN A 1046 -2.50 0.58 27.80
CA GLN A 1046 -1.77 1.78 27.41
C GLN A 1046 -2.04 2.97 28.36
N ALA A 1047 -3.23 3.06 28.96
CA ALA A 1047 -3.56 4.07 29.95
C ALA A 1047 -2.72 3.89 31.23
N GLY A 1048 -2.65 2.66 31.77
CA GLY A 1048 -1.78 2.34 32.91
C GLY A 1048 -0.30 2.65 32.64
N LEU A 1049 0.21 2.27 31.46
CA LEU A 1049 1.56 2.64 31.03
C LEU A 1049 1.76 4.16 30.86
N THR A 1050 0.73 4.91 30.47
CA THR A 1050 0.83 6.37 30.31
C THR A 1050 1.01 7.08 31.65
N ILE A 1051 0.35 6.62 32.72
CA ILE A 1051 0.56 7.13 34.08
C ILE A 1051 2.01 6.87 34.54
N LEU A 1052 2.50 5.64 34.38
CA LEU A 1052 3.89 5.27 34.71
C LEU A 1052 4.92 6.09 33.90
N PHE A 1053 4.70 6.24 32.59
CA PHE A 1053 5.58 7.00 31.70
C PHE A 1053 5.62 8.50 32.06
N ALA A 1054 4.49 9.08 32.45
CA ALA A 1054 4.42 10.47 32.90
C ALA A 1054 5.28 10.69 34.16
N ARG A 1055 5.18 9.77 35.12
CA ARG A 1055 6.03 9.74 36.32
C ARG A 1055 7.52 9.58 35.98
N TRP A 1056 7.91 8.66 35.09
CA TRP A 1056 9.31 8.49 34.66
C TRP A 1056 9.90 9.73 33.96
N LYS A 1057 9.06 10.60 33.38
CA LYS A 1057 9.47 11.87 32.77
C LYS A 1057 9.41 13.06 33.74
N GLY A 1058 9.14 12.82 35.02
CA GLY A 1058 9.07 13.85 36.06
C GLY A 1058 7.82 14.72 36.00
N GLN A 1059 6.73 14.21 35.42
CA GLN A 1059 5.45 14.91 35.27
C GLN A 1059 4.30 13.99 35.76
N PRO A 1060 4.15 13.77 37.08
CA PRO A 1060 3.02 13.01 37.62
C PRO A 1060 1.68 13.64 37.21
N ILE A 1061 0.64 12.82 37.07
CA ILE A 1061 -0.66 13.25 36.56
C ILE A 1061 -1.55 13.79 37.69
N THR A 1062 -1.50 13.12 38.84
CA THR A 1062 -2.19 13.54 40.07
C THR A 1062 -1.20 13.58 41.25
N THR A 1063 -1.45 12.82 42.32
CA THR A 1063 -0.53 12.64 43.45
C THR A 1063 0.18 11.29 43.36
N ASP A 1064 1.29 11.11 44.09
CA ASP A 1064 2.03 9.84 44.09
C ASP A 1064 1.16 8.65 44.50
N GLU A 1065 0.28 8.83 45.50
CA GLU A 1065 -0.62 7.79 46.00
C GLU A 1065 -1.77 7.50 45.01
N GLU A 1066 -2.34 8.53 44.38
CA GLU A 1066 -3.40 8.38 43.38
C GLU A 1066 -2.89 7.78 42.05
N ASP A 1067 -1.72 8.20 41.57
CA ASP A 1067 -1.11 7.64 40.36
C ASP A 1067 -0.71 6.15 40.59
N GLU A 1068 -0.29 5.77 41.81
CA GLU A 1068 -0.05 4.37 42.16
C GLU A 1068 -1.34 3.55 42.15
N ASP A 1069 -2.42 4.06 42.75
CA ASP A 1069 -3.71 3.37 42.84
C ASP A 1069 -4.43 3.27 41.49
N LEU A 1070 -4.28 4.27 40.61
CA LEU A 1070 -4.75 4.20 39.22
C LEU A 1070 -4.11 3.04 38.45
N VAL A 1071 -2.80 2.80 38.61
CA VAL A 1071 -2.12 1.67 37.97
C VAL A 1071 -2.59 0.32 38.55
N ARG A 1072 -2.76 0.24 39.87
CA ARG A 1072 -3.32 -0.95 40.56
C ARG A 1072 -4.74 -1.28 40.07
N THR A 1073 -5.57 -0.24 39.98
CA THR A 1073 -6.93 -0.31 39.48
C THR A 1073 -6.91 -0.81 38.04
N CYS A 1074 -6.10 -0.21 37.15
CA CYS A 1074 -5.95 -0.64 35.76
C CYS A 1074 -5.60 -2.13 35.62
N ALA A 1075 -4.63 -2.64 36.38
CA ALA A 1075 -4.26 -4.06 36.36
C ALA A 1075 -5.40 -4.97 36.85
N THR A 1076 -6.14 -4.54 37.88
CA THR A 1076 -7.33 -5.24 38.39
C THR A 1076 -8.47 -5.25 37.37
N THR A 1077 -8.73 -4.12 36.71
CA THR A 1077 -9.75 -3.97 35.67
C THR A 1077 -9.49 -4.89 34.49
N LEU A 1078 -8.23 -4.98 34.02
CA LEU A 1078 -7.84 -5.87 32.92
C LEU A 1078 -8.16 -7.34 33.23
N ARG A 1079 -7.84 -7.80 34.45
CA ARG A 1079 -8.16 -9.17 34.90
C ARG A 1079 -9.66 -9.40 35.03
N HIS A 1080 -10.43 -8.41 35.51
CA HIS A 1080 -11.88 -8.55 35.69
C HIS A 1080 -12.66 -8.57 34.36
N LEU A 1081 -12.21 -7.80 33.36
CA LEU A 1081 -12.86 -7.69 32.06
C LEU A 1081 -12.73 -8.95 31.17
N ARG A 1082 -11.89 -9.92 31.54
CA ARG A 1082 -11.80 -11.22 30.87
C ARG A 1082 -11.33 -12.33 31.83
N ALA A 1083 -12.28 -13.04 32.43
CA ALA A 1083 -12.01 -14.23 33.24
C ALA A 1083 -11.44 -15.40 32.42
N ASP A 1084 -11.92 -15.59 31.18
CA ASP A 1084 -11.47 -16.64 30.25
C ASP A 1084 -10.36 -16.14 29.31
N ASP A 1085 -9.19 -15.84 29.87
CA ASP A 1085 -7.98 -15.55 29.10
C ASP A 1085 -7.21 -16.84 28.77
N ALA A 1086 -7.74 -17.61 27.82
CA ALA A 1086 -7.27 -18.96 27.46
C ALA A 1086 -5.77 -19.09 27.11
N ASN A 1087 -5.09 -17.98 26.77
CA ASN A 1087 -3.65 -17.93 26.49
C ASN A 1087 -2.85 -17.08 27.51
N GLY A 1088 -3.51 -16.47 28.50
CA GLY A 1088 -2.87 -15.66 29.55
C GLY A 1088 -2.31 -14.30 29.12
N TYR A 1089 -2.61 -13.79 27.93
CA TYR A 1089 -2.02 -12.54 27.41
C TYR A 1089 -2.47 -11.27 28.16
N ILE A 1090 -3.74 -11.20 28.58
CA ILE A 1090 -4.26 -10.07 29.37
C ILE A 1090 -3.73 -10.14 30.80
N THR A 1091 -3.65 -11.34 31.37
CA THR A 1091 -3.02 -11.57 32.69
C THR A 1091 -1.56 -11.12 32.67
N GLN A 1092 -0.76 -11.55 31.68
CA GLN A 1092 0.62 -11.09 31.49
C GLN A 1092 0.73 -9.56 31.39
N CYS A 1093 -0.17 -8.91 30.64
CA CYS A 1093 -0.20 -7.45 30.55
C CYS A 1093 -0.49 -6.75 31.88
N ALA A 1094 -1.37 -7.33 32.72
CA ALA A 1094 -1.65 -6.84 34.07
C ALA A 1094 -0.48 -7.09 35.03
N ASP A 1095 0.16 -8.26 34.98
CA ASP A 1095 1.33 -8.61 35.80
C ASP A 1095 2.52 -7.67 35.51
N VAL A 1096 2.71 -7.27 34.24
CA VAL A 1096 3.70 -6.26 33.85
C VAL A 1096 3.39 -4.89 34.46
N LEU A 1097 2.11 -4.47 34.55
CA LEU A 1097 1.74 -3.21 35.19
C LEU A 1097 2.04 -3.24 36.69
N ASP A 1098 1.69 -4.31 37.40
CA ASP A 1098 1.96 -4.46 38.84
C ASP A 1098 3.49 -4.49 39.14
N MET A 1099 4.27 -5.14 38.29
CA MET A 1099 5.73 -5.17 38.38
C MET A 1099 6.35 -3.78 38.16
N LEU A 1100 5.87 -3.03 37.16
CA LEU A 1100 6.35 -1.68 36.89
C LEU A 1100 5.89 -0.66 37.95
N GLN A 1101 4.66 -0.80 38.47
CA GLN A 1101 4.17 -0.03 39.60
C GLN A 1101 5.09 -0.23 40.81
N THR A 1102 5.28 -1.47 41.25
CA THR A 1102 6.12 -1.79 42.42
C THR A 1102 7.51 -1.15 42.30
N LYS A 1103 8.16 -1.25 41.14
CA LYS A 1103 9.48 -0.63 40.89
C LYS A 1103 9.43 0.91 40.92
N THR A 1104 8.38 1.52 40.36
CA THR A 1104 8.30 2.99 40.17
C THR A 1104 7.86 3.74 41.44
N PHE A 1105 7.15 3.07 42.36
CA PHE A 1105 6.65 3.68 43.60
C PHE A 1105 7.38 3.19 44.87
N SER A 1106 8.18 2.12 44.81
CA SER A 1106 8.97 1.68 45.98
C SER A 1106 10.04 2.71 46.40
N SER A 1107 10.07 3.03 47.69
CA SER A 1107 10.75 4.20 48.26
C SER A 1107 12.27 4.06 48.48
N LYS A 1108 12.99 3.30 47.63
CA LYS A 1108 14.42 2.99 47.86
C LYS A 1108 15.44 3.36 46.78
N GLU A 1109 15.05 3.73 45.56
CA GLU A 1109 16.00 4.20 44.55
C GLU A 1109 15.60 5.56 43.95
N ALA A 1110 15.80 6.62 44.74
CA ALA A 1110 15.70 8.01 44.31
C ALA A 1110 16.92 8.44 43.45
N GLN A 1111 17.22 7.67 42.40
CA GLN A 1111 17.94 8.18 41.24
C GLN A 1111 17.07 7.91 40.01
N PRO A 1112 16.67 8.93 39.22
CA PRO A 1112 16.08 8.66 37.92
C PRO A 1112 17.12 7.85 37.11
N PRO A 1113 16.74 6.75 36.45
CA PRO A 1113 17.66 6.02 35.60
C PRO A 1113 18.27 6.97 34.56
N VAL A 1114 19.48 6.70 34.09
CA VAL A 1114 20.18 7.55 33.10
C VAL A 1114 19.48 7.43 31.74
N LEU A 1115 18.39 8.18 31.60
CA LEU A 1115 17.41 8.10 30.51
C LEU A 1115 18.00 8.45 29.13
N ASP A 1116 19.16 9.10 29.08
CA ASP A 1116 19.91 9.36 27.84
C ASP A 1116 20.37 8.07 27.13
N GLN A 1117 20.44 6.94 27.84
CA GLN A 1117 20.69 5.62 27.24
C GLN A 1117 19.42 4.85 26.88
N LEU A 1118 18.27 5.29 27.39
CA LEU A 1118 16.95 4.69 27.15
C LEU A 1118 16.15 5.63 26.24
N GLN A 1119 16.47 5.65 24.95
CA GLN A 1119 15.61 6.21 23.90
C GLN A 1119 14.35 5.37 23.73
N TRP A 1120 13.48 5.40 24.75
CA TRP A 1120 12.19 4.73 24.78
C TRP A 1120 11.15 5.60 24.08
N ASN A 1121 11.04 5.44 22.76
CA ASN A 1121 9.79 5.69 22.09
C ASN A 1121 8.88 4.49 22.36
N VAL A 1122 8.21 4.49 23.52
CA VAL A 1122 7.16 3.51 23.92
C VAL A 1122 6.07 3.39 22.84
N TRP A 1123 5.98 4.39 21.95
CA TRP A 1123 4.93 4.58 20.96
C TRP A 1123 5.41 4.49 19.49
N ASP A 1124 6.68 4.13 19.23
CA ASP A 1124 7.18 3.81 17.87
C ASP A 1124 6.83 2.36 17.44
N TRP A 1125 5.75 1.81 17.99
CA TRP A 1125 5.41 0.39 17.92
C TRP A 1125 4.33 0.09 16.86
N PRO A 1126 4.72 -0.55 15.75
CA PRO A 1126 3.87 -1.48 15.04
C PRO A 1126 4.33 -2.93 15.29
N MET A 1127 3.44 -3.76 15.86
CA MET A 1127 3.42 -5.22 15.69
C MET A 1127 4.51 -6.11 16.35
N ALA A 1128 5.28 -5.67 17.36
CA ALA A 1128 6.43 -6.42 17.90
C ALA A 1128 6.20 -7.14 19.26
N SER A 1129 5.21 -8.03 19.34
CA SER A 1129 4.85 -8.96 20.46
C SER A 1129 5.56 -8.85 21.83
N ALA A 1130 4.78 -8.90 22.93
CA ALA A 1130 5.26 -8.82 24.33
C ALA A 1130 6.43 -9.77 24.69
N LEU A 1131 6.61 -10.86 23.93
CA LEU A 1131 7.77 -11.75 24.00
C LEU A 1131 9.12 -11.03 23.79
N GLU A 1132 9.22 -10.05 22.88
CA GLU A 1132 10.48 -9.30 22.69
C GLU A 1132 10.82 -8.44 23.91
N LEU A 1133 9.82 -7.94 24.65
CA LEU A 1133 10.04 -7.19 25.88
C LEU A 1133 10.62 -8.08 26.98
N ALA A 1134 10.08 -9.29 27.14
CA ALA A 1134 10.63 -10.30 28.06
C ALA A 1134 12.08 -10.69 27.67
N ASN A 1135 12.29 -11.06 26.40
CA ASN A 1135 13.62 -11.45 25.88
C ASN A 1135 14.68 -10.33 25.99
N THR A 1136 14.26 -9.05 25.98
CA THR A 1136 15.19 -7.91 26.15
C THR A 1136 15.56 -7.68 27.62
N LEU A 1137 14.69 -8.05 28.56
CA LEU A 1137 14.96 -7.96 30.00
C LEU A 1137 15.89 -9.09 30.48
N ASP A 1138 15.77 -10.30 29.92
CA ASP A 1138 16.70 -11.42 30.16
C ASP A 1138 18.15 -11.14 29.72
N ALA A 1139 18.37 -10.14 28.87
CA ALA A 1139 19.70 -9.72 28.44
C ALA A 1139 20.45 -8.84 29.46
N MET A 1140 19.82 -8.44 30.58
CA MET A 1140 20.50 -7.86 31.74
C MET A 1140 20.79 -8.97 32.78
N PRO A 1141 22.00 -9.05 33.35
CA PRO A 1141 22.33 -10.06 34.34
C PRO A 1141 21.59 -9.76 35.66
N LEU A 1142 20.45 -10.42 35.84
CA LEU A 1142 19.75 -10.52 37.11
C LEU A 1142 20.36 -11.69 37.90
N ASP A 1143 21.09 -11.39 38.98
CA ASP A 1143 21.56 -12.39 39.95
C ASP A 1143 20.35 -12.98 40.70
N LEU A 1144 19.69 -13.97 40.08
CA LEU A 1144 18.63 -14.77 40.68
C LEU A 1144 19.17 -16.16 40.98
N GLN A 1145 19.48 -16.39 42.27
CA GLN A 1145 19.71 -17.74 42.78
C GLN A 1145 18.36 -18.46 42.85
N PHE A 1146 18.11 -19.37 41.90
CA PHE A 1146 16.95 -20.26 41.94
C PHE A 1146 17.23 -21.47 42.83
N GLU A 1147 16.36 -21.73 43.81
CA GLU A 1147 16.34 -23.03 44.49
C GLU A 1147 15.80 -24.12 43.54
N PRO A 1148 16.44 -25.30 43.46
CA PRO A 1148 16.05 -26.34 42.53
C PRO A 1148 14.94 -27.22 43.11
N GLY A 1149 13.67 -26.96 42.74
CA GLY A 1149 12.60 -27.88 43.10
C GLY A 1149 11.18 -27.42 42.80
N LEU A 1150 10.74 -27.57 41.55
CA LEU A 1150 9.39 -27.99 41.15
C LEU A 1150 9.37 -28.16 39.63
N GLY A 1151 9.05 -29.35 39.15
CA GLY A 1151 8.98 -29.64 37.72
C GLY A 1151 7.54 -29.69 37.22
N LEU A 1152 7.31 -29.04 36.08
CA LEU A 1152 6.38 -29.45 35.01
C LEU A 1152 6.86 -28.84 33.69
#